data_AF-A0A5E4DBH5-F1
#
_entry.id   AF-A0A5E4DBH5-F1
#
_cell.length_a   1.000
_cell.length_b   1.000
_cell.length_c   1.000
_cell.angle_alpha   90.00
_cell.angle_beta   90.00
_cell.angle_gamma   90.00
#
_symmetry.space_group_name_H-M   'P 1'
#
loop_
_entity.id
_entity.type
_entity.pdbx_description
1 polymer ?
#
loop_
_entity_poly.entity_id
_entity_poly.type
_entity_poly.pdbx_seq_one_letter_code
_entity_poly.pdbx_strand_id
1 'polypeptide(L)'
;MRVRQPLSSACKLMTHYNLDREVQRMAARIDLLMDSHIFQIFWEEASESLSHPQGESERQTLALLEAYEYLYSPCYQRFMKLYQDLKSGEITFGEINVFFKDFVDKYNDLTLDLQIMCEVDSQAQRGWISERVEQIKEYHSLHQAISSAKVILQFKKDFGLTGDFSVIYTLINFIDDFKATHHERLNQISPQLIQAKKLLQDISEPRRQCLEELALQKELVSWLHDELRGITELKVFVDLASISAGESDIDVDRVACFHDAVQGYASLLYKLDKKAGFRKFMEILRELWKALQNDPHLPSKLRDSARNLEWLKTVKKSHGSIELSSLSLATAINSRGIYEIRASTSDQKISPDAILRLILPGGHSSLEPERSYTLEELKDLLNKLMLMSGKKDHKNMEVERFSQLFCYVQRLTQAFLNLYSAGNMLFRTWTAEVYCCPRNGVSICMDFHLELVSQLTESGDVTRLLEALCRQMEHFLEDWKELVSRKRREHFYLNFYTAEQLVLLSTELRKQSPSEAALMMLSFIKVNCTPADILRATEGFNEAPRHHVRTVMEKLPPLQSAEISLVTKLRAIMEQSLESMSVFLPGCLDLEALGHCLARLARMSGSPVERSLPMGLQAGQPNLVLCGNSEGHKVYSLLFADQLSYEVACQAEALFHSLCTQCPREDYQLVVVCDTAWECCYLPSAFSQYKVHVIPQAPLHAIQDYLALHYQVPAQTLSATAVFRDRMCVGFVASERAGVGKSLYVKRLHEKLKKKLNIEKVPLKIVRLTDTQVDEGRILDSLLSFWDAQFRKTPMIFHFDVTASVQTGTWVFLFKLLILQYLMDISGKMWLRNPCHLYIIEIPVGNSVLPKRSSKL
;
A
#
# COMPACT_ATOMS: atom_id res chain seq x y z
N MET A 1 -25.64 -82.19 -96.91
CA MET A 1 -24.38 -82.30 -97.70
C MET A 1 -23.35 -81.33 -97.10
N ARG A 2 -22.04 -81.46 -97.38
CA ARG A 2 -20.92 -80.63 -96.82
C ARG A 2 -21.13 -79.11 -97.12
N VAL A 3 -20.49 -78.10 -96.50
CA VAL A 3 -19.13 -77.91 -95.92
C VAL A 3 -19.13 -76.87 -94.76
N ARG A 4 -18.08 -76.80 -93.93
CA ARG A 4 -17.80 -75.80 -92.88
C ARG A 4 -17.59 -74.35 -93.38
N GLN A 5 -17.84 -73.36 -92.51
CA GLN A 5 -16.96 -72.19 -92.33
C GLN A 5 -17.05 -71.64 -90.87
N PRO A 6 -16.00 -70.99 -90.32
CA PRO A 6 -15.94 -70.60 -88.89
C PRO A 6 -16.14 -69.09 -88.65
N LEU A 7 -16.65 -68.72 -87.47
CA LEU A 7 -16.66 -67.33 -86.97
C LEU A 7 -16.17 -67.26 -85.52
N SER A 8 -14.89 -66.90 -85.40
CA SER A 8 -14.30 -65.96 -84.44
C SER A 8 -15.00 -65.69 -83.09
N SER A 9 -14.43 -66.22 -82.00
CA SER A 9 -14.52 -65.57 -80.69
C SER A 9 -13.59 -64.36 -80.66
N ALA A 10 -14.08 -63.23 -80.14
CA ALA A 10 -13.34 -61.97 -80.15
C ALA A 10 -12.08 -62.03 -79.28
N CYS A 11 -10.91 -62.01 -79.92
CA CYS A 11 -9.64 -61.83 -79.23
C CYS A 11 -9.48 -60.34 -78.87
N LYS A 12 -9.36 -60.00 -77.59
CA LYS A 12 -8.98 -58.63 -77.18
C LYS A 12 -7.59 -58.33 -77.76
N LEU A 13 -7.50 -57.33 -78.62
CA LEU A 13 -6.22 -56.77 -79.06
C LEU A 13 -5.48 -56.22 -77.83
N MET A 14 -4.42 -56.92 -77.42
CA MET A 14 -3.46 -56.44 -76.42
C MET A 14 -2.20 -55.97 -77.14
N THR A 15 -1.69 -54.81 -76.75
CA THR A 15 -0.48 -54.18 -77.31
C THR A 15 0.83 -54.80 -76.81
N HIS A 16 0.76 -55.77 -75.89
CA HIS A 16 1.91 -56.44 -75.29
C HIS A 16 1.97 -57.89 -75.76
N TYR A 17 2.90 -58.18 -76.66
CA TYR A 17 3.13 -59.53 -77.19
C TYR A 17 4.16 -60.30 -76.33
N ASN A 18 3.97 -61.61 -76.17
CA ASN A 18 4.90 -62.55 -75.52
C ASN A 18 5.24 -62.31 -74.02
N LEU A 19 4.30 -61.77 -73.22
CA LEU A 19 4.43 -61.82 -71.75
C LEU A 19 3.93 -63.16 -71.20
N ASP A 20 4.70 -63.78 -70.29
CA ASP A 20 4.30 -65.00 -69.60
C ASP A 20 3.00 -64.81 -68.79
N ARG A 21 2.21 -65.87 -68.65
CA ARG A 21 0.96 -65.87 -67.90
C ARG A 21 1.15 -65.49 -66.43
N GLU A 22 2.27 -65.86 -65.83
CA GLU A 22 2.59 -65.48 -64.46
C GLU A 22 2.89 -63.97 -64.33
N VAL A 23 3.64 -63.41 -65.29
CA VAL A 23 3.94 -61.98 -65.37
C VAL A 23 2.66 -61.15 -65.60
N GLN A 24 1.72 -61.64 -66.41
CA GLN A 24 0.42 -60.99 -66.59
C GLN A 24 -0.42 -60.99 -65.30
N ARG A 25 -0.38 -62.08 -64.51
CA ARG A 25 -1.05 -62.12 -63.19
C ARG A 25 -0.40 -61.15 -62.20
N MET A 26 0.92 -61.10 -62.17
CA MET A 26 1.68 -60.15 -61.35
C MET A 26 1.26 -58.71 -61.66
N ALA A 27 1.29 -58.30 -62.93
CA ALA A 27 0.90 -56.95 -63.33
C ALA A 27 -0.54 -56.62 -62.90
N ALA A 28 -1.50 -57.52 -63.14
CA ALA A 28 -2.89 -57.33 -62.74
C ALA A 28 -3.12 -57.33 -61.21
N ARG A 29 -2.25 -57.96 -60.42
CA ARG A 29 -2.31 -57.94 -58.95
C ARG A 29 -1.61 -56.71 -58.36
N ILE A 30 -0.53 -56.24 -58.97
CA ILE A 30 0.14 -54.99 -58.59
C ILE A 30 -0.78 -53.80 -58.89
N ASP A 31 -1.44 -53.77 -60.05
CA ASP A 31 -2.42 -52.71 -60.41
C ASP A 31 -3.55 -52.57 -59.37
N LEU A 32 -4.00 -53.68 -58.78
CA LEU A 32 -5.01 -53.70 -57.69
C LEU A 32 -4.46 -53.32 -56.31
N LEU A 33 -3.14 -53.37 -56.10
CA LEU A 33 -2.48 -53.20 -54.79
C LEU A 33 -1.52 -52.02 -54.72
N MET A 34 -1.29 -51.31 -55.83
CA MET A 34 -0.28 -50.24 -55.90
C MET A 34 -0.57 -49.07 -54.96
N ASP A 35 -1.85 -48.80 -54.68
CA ASP A 35 -2.30 -47.77 -53.75
C ASP A 35 -2.34 -48.24 -52.27
N SER A 36 -1.98 -49.50 -51.98
CA SER A 36 -1.90 -50.03 -50.61
C SER A 36 -0.54 -49.73 -49.98
N HIS A 37 -0.53 -48.94 -48.90
CA HIS A 37 0.70 -48.62 -48.14
C HIS A 37 1.30 -49.88 -47.52
N ILE A 38 0.46 -50.78 -46.98
CA ILE A 38 0.93 -52.08 -46.46
C ILE A 38 1.58 -52.93 -47.56
N PHE A 39 1.04 -52.96 -48.78
CA PHE A 39 1.69 -53.66 -49.89
C PHE A 39 3.02 -53.01 -50.31
N GLN A 40 3.09 -51.68 -50.32
CA GLN A 40 4.35 -50.95 -50.57
C GLN A 40 5.43 -51.29 -49.55
N ILE A 41 5.11 -51.40 -48.25
CA ILE A 41 6.07 -51.84 -47.22
C ILE A 41 6.63 -53.24 -47.54
N PHE A 42 5.77 -54.22 -47.90
CA PHE A 42 6.26 -55.56 -48.27
C PHE A 42 7.11 -55.55 -49.54
N TRP A 43 6.77 -54.70 -50.51
CA TRP A 43 7.52 -54.55 -51.76
C TRP A 43 8.90 -53.93 -51.52
N GLU A 44 8.97 -52.90 -50.66
CA GLU A 44 10.21 -52.25 -50.22
C GLU A 44 11.10 -53.27 -49.48
N GLU A 45 10.60 -53.93 -48.42
CA GLU A 45 11.34 -54.97 -47.69
C GLU A 45 11.84 -56.10 -48.61
N ALA A 46 11.03 -56.53 -49.59
CA ALA A 46 11.43 -57.57 -50.54
C ALA A 46 12.55 -57.07 -51.47
N SER A 47 12.49 -55.81 -51.93
CA SER A 47 13.53 -55.20 -52.76
C SER A 47 14.85 -54.97 -52.00
N GLU A 48 14.78 -54.59 -50.73
CA GLU A 48 15.94 -54.50 -49.84
C GLU A 48 16.56 -55.88 -49.60
N SER A 49 15.76 -56.93 -49.45
CA SER A 49 16.27 -58.29 -49.22
C SER A 49 17.06 -58.88 -50.41
N LEU A 50 16.83 -58.38 -51.62
CA LEU A 50 17.60 -58.71 -52.83
C LEU A 50 18.89 -57.88 -52.97
N SER A 51 19.00 -56.79 -52.21
CA SER A 51 20.16 -55.89 -52.23
C SER A 51 21.29 -56.47 -51.37
N HIS A 52 22.26 -57.14 -51.99
CA HIS A 52 23.39 -57.74 -51.27
C HIS A 52 24.18 -56.68 -50.47
N PRO A 53 24.49 -56.90 -49.17
CA PRO A 53 25.15 -55.89 -48.31
C PRO A 53 26.63 -55.58 -48.63
N GLN A 54 27.18 -56.06 -49.75
CA GLN A 54 28.60 -55.90 -50.08
C GLN A 54 28.81 -55.62 -51.57
N GLY A 55 29.22 -54.39 -51.88
CA GLY A 55 30.24 -54.12 -52.90
C GLY A 55 29.77 -53.93 -54.34
N GLU A 56 29.84 -52.66 -54.76
CA GLU A 56 30.01 -52.19 -56.15
C GLU A 56 28.83 -52.31 -57.14
N SER A 57 28.70 -51.27 -57.96
CA SER A 57 27.56 -51.03 -58.83
C SER A 57 27.70 -51.71 -60.19
N GLU A 58 27.07 -52.86 -60.35
CA GLU A 58 26.40 -53.20 -61.60
C GLU A 58 24.89 -53.23 -61.36
N ARG A 59 24.11 -52.54 -62.22
CA ARG A 59 22.65 -52.59 -62.16
C ARG A 59 22.21 -54.01 -62.51
N GLN A 60 21.77 -54.78 -61.52
CA GLN A 60 21.18 -56.10 -61.76
C GLN A 60 19.91 -55.97 -62.62
N THR A 61 20.04 -56.19 -63.92
CA THR A 61 18.91 -56.32 -64.85
C THR A 61 18.26 -57.68 -64.67
N LEU A 62 17.32 -57.77 -63.73
CA LEU A 62 16.41 -58.91 -63.60
C LEU A 62 15.50 -59.01 -64.82
N ALA A 63 15.35 -60.21 -65.37
CA ALA A 63 14.30 -60.50 -66.34
C ALA A 63 12.92 -60.44 -65.67
N LEU A 64 11.85 -60.19 -66.43
CA LEU A 64 10.47 -60.10 -65.89
C LEU A 64 10.00 -61.38 -65.18
N LEU A 65 10.52 -62.55 -65.57
CA LEU A 65 10.28 -63.83 -64.90
C LEU A 65 11.09 -63.97 -63.59
N GLU A 66 12.33 -63.50 -63.57
CA GLU A 66 13.17 -63.48 -62.36
C GLU A 66 12.59 -62.50 -61.33
N ALA A 67 12.08 -61.33 -61.76
CA ALA A 67 11.35 -60.41 -60.91
C ALA A 67 10.05 -61.03 -60.35
N TYR A 68 9.38 -61.91 -61.10
CA TYR A 68 8.24 -62.67 -60.58
C TYR A 68 8.66 -63.66 -59.49
N GLU A 69 9.71 -64.44 -59.73
CA GLU A 69 10.15 -65.51 -58.83
C GLU A 69 10.87 -65.01 -57.57
N TYR A 70 11.74 -64.00 -57.69
CA TYR A 70 12.61 -63.53 -56.60
C TYR A 70 12.05 -62.30 -55.84
N LEU A 71 11.29 -61.42 -56.49
CA LEU A 71 10.73 -60.22 -55.84
C LEU A 71 9.23 -60.38 -55.52
N TYR A 72 8.39 -60.53 -56.54
CA TYR A 72 6.93 -60.52 -56.36
C TYR A 72 6.40 -61.75 -55.61
N SER A 73 6.82 -62.97 -55.96
CA SER A 73 6.28 -64.18 -55.34
C SER A 73 6.54 -64.23 -53.81
N PRO A 74 7.77 -63.98 -53.30
CA PRO A 74 8.02 -63.93 -51.86
C PRO A 74 7.30 -62.76 -51.18
N CYS A 75 7.31 -61.56 -51.78
CA CYS A 75 6.58 -60.38 -51.30
C CYS A 75 5.08 -60.69 -51.13
N TYR A 76 4.44 -61.19 -52.18
CA TYR A 76 3.02 -61.48 -52.22
C TYR A 76 2.62 -62.63 -51.29
N GLN A 77 3.48 -63.64 -51.09
CA GLN A 77 3.26 -64.69 -50.09
C GLN A 77 3.27 -64.12 -48.66
N ARG A 78 4.24 -63.25 -48.32
CA ARG A 78 4.29 -62.59 -47.00
C ARG A 78 3.10 -61.65 -46.77
N PHE A 79 2.75 -60.84 -47.77
CA PHE A 79 1.55 -59.99 -47.76
C PHE A 79 0.26 -60.82 -47.57
N MET A 80 0.09 -61.91 -48.32
CA MET A 80 -1.09 -62.78 -48.22
C MET A 80 -1.18 -63.47 -46.85
N LYS A 81 -0.05 -63.82 -46.23
CA LYS A 81 0.00 -64.29 -44.84
C LYS A 81 -0.52 -63.21 -43.89
N LEU A 82 0.01 -61.98 -43.97
CA LEU A 82 -0.46 -60.87 -43.12
C LEU A 82 -1.97 -60.61 -43.33
N TYR A 83 -2.46 -60.61 -44.57
CA TYR A 83 -3.88 -60.47 -44.88
C TYR A 83 -4.75 -61.57 -44.24
N GLN A 84 -4.28 -62.83 -44.25
CA GLN A 84 -4.97 -63.94 -43.59
C GLN A 84 -4.95 -63.79 -42.05
N ASP A 85 -3.80 -63.42 -41.48
CA ASP A 85 -3.61 -63.21 -40.03
C ASP A 85 -4.41 -61.99 -39.52
N LEU A 86 -4.58 -60.94 -40.34
CA LEU A 86 -5.48 -59.80 -40.08
C LEU A 86 -6.95 -60.24 -40.10
N LYS A 87 -7.38 -60.98 -41.13
CA LYS A 87 -8.76 -61.46 -41.30
C LYS A 87 -9.17 -62.36 -40.13
N SER A 88 -8.30 -63.28 -39.71
CA SER A 88 -8.52 -64.16 -38.55
C SER A 88 -8.35 -63.46 -37.18
N GLY A 89 -7.63 -62.33 -37.13
CA GLY A 89 -7.27 -61.64 -35.88
C GLY A 89 -6.10 -62.30 -35.14
N GLU A 90 -5.37 -63.20 -35.81
CA GLU A 90 -4.20 -63.91 -35.29
C GLU A 90 -2.90 -63.11 -35.42
N ILE A 91 -2.93 -61.98 -36.15
CA ILE A 91 -1.82 -61.01 -36.23
C ILE A 91 -1.34 -60.61 -34.83
N THR A 92 -0.02 -60.57 -34.66
CA THR A 92 0.60 -60.26 -33.38
C THR A 92 0.77 -58.76 -33.13
N PHE A 93 0.83 -58.35 -31.87
CA PHE A 93 1.20 -56.97 -31.51
C PHE A 93 2.59 -56.59 -32.01
N GLY A 94 3.53 -57.54 -32.14
CA GLY A 94 4.81 -57.31 -32.80
C GLY A 94 4.66 -56.86 -34.25
N GLU A 95 3.86 -57.57 -35.04
CA GLU A 95 3.57 -57.23 -36.44
C GLU A 95 2.81 -55.89 -36.58
N ILE A 96 1.92 -55.57 -35.64
CA ILE A 96 1.21 -54.27 -35.62
C ILE A 96 2.19 -53.10 -35.44
N ASN A 97 3.15 -53.21 -34.52
CA ASN A 97 4.16 -52.16 -34.32
C ASN A 97 5.10 -51.97 -35.52
N VAL A 98 5.21 -52.95 -36.42
CA VAL A 98 6.03 -52.86 -37.64
C VAL A 98 5.23 -52.31 -38.81
N PHE A 99 4.11 -52.95 -39.16
CA PHE A 99 3.36 -52.66 -40.38
C PHE A 99 2.32 -51.54 -40.23
N PHE A 100 1.88 -51.23 -39.00
CA PHE A 100 0.76 -50.29 -38.76
C PHE A 100 1.16 -48.99 -38.05
N LYS A 101 2.45 -48.81 -37.76
CA LYS A 101 3.03 -47.61 -37.10
C LYS A 101 2.64 -46.28 -37.77
N ASP A 102 2.52 -46.25 -39.09
CA ASP A 102 2.28 -45.02 -39.87
C ASP A 102 0.81 -44.57 -39.84
N PHE A 103 -0.08 -45.44 -39.35
CA PHE A 103 -1.53 -45.23 -39.21
C PHE A 103 -1.96 -44.74 -37.82
N VAL A 104 -1.02 -44.47 -36.90
CA VAL A 104 -1.33 -43.81 -35.63
C VAL A 104 -2.06 -42.50 -35.93
N ASP A 105 -3.26 -42.36 -35.38
CA ASP A 105 -4.21 -41.26 -35.59
C ASP A 105 -4.73 -41.04 -37.02
N LYS A 106 -4.44 -41.96 -37.96
CA LYS A 106 -4.90 -41.97 -39.36
C LYS A 106 -5.80 -43.16 -39.68
N TYR A 107 -6.78 -43.43 -38.81
CA TYR A 107 -7.62 -44.63 -38.91
C TYR A 107 -8.56 -44.67 -40.14
N ASN A 108 -8.82 -43.52 -40.77
CA ASN A 108 -9.55 -43.46 -42.05
C ASN A 108 -8.69 -44.02 -43.20
N ASP A 109 -7.42 -43.62 -43.25
CA ASP A 109 -6.46 -44.07 -44.27
C ASP A 109 -6.20 -45.58 -44.12
N LEU A 110 -6.08 -46.06 -42.88
CA LEU A 110 -6.04 -47.49 -42.56
C LEU A 110 -7.29 -48.24 -43.04
N THR A 111 -8.47 -47.63 -42.92
CA THR A 111 -9.73 -48.24 -43.38
C THR A 111 -9.76 -48.36 -44.90
N LEU A 112 -9.19 -47.39 -45.63
CA LEU A 112 -9.05 -47.44 -47.09
C LEU A 112 -8.02 -48.49 -47.51
N ASP A 113 -6.85 -48.54 -46.86
CA ASP A 113 -5.81 -49.51 -47.18
C ASP A 113 -6.30 -50.97 -46.99
N LEU A 114 -6.96 -51.25 -45.86
CA LEU A 114 -7.58 -52.57 -45.63
C LEU A 114 -8.73 -52.90 -46.63
N GLN A 115 -9.37 -51.89 -47.25
CA GLN A 115 -10.32 -52.13 -48.34
C GLN A 115 -9.60 -52.51 -49.63
N ILE A 116 -8.48 -51.85 -49.97
CA ILE A 116 -7.63 -52.17 -51.13
C ILE A 116 -7.06 -53.59 -51.00
N MET A 117 -6.50 -53.94 -49.83
CA MET A 117 -6.02 -55.30 -49.54
C MET A 117 -7.12 -56.37 -49.72
N CYS A 118 -8.38 -56.01 -49.49
CA CYS A 118 -9.52 -56.93 -49.61
C CYS A 118 -9.90 -57.25 -51.07
N GLU A 119 -9.52 -56.43 -52.04
CA GLU A 119 -9.83 -56.66 -53.47
C GLU A 119 -9.07 -57.85 -54.07
N VAL A 120 -8.09 -58.37 -53.34
CA VAL A 120 -7.33 -59.57 -53.70
C VAL A 120 -8.21 -60.83 -53.71
N ASP A 121 -9.20 -60.90 -52.81
CA ASP A 121 -10.17 -61.98 -52.68
C ASP A 121 -11.57 -61.48 -53.08
N SER A 122 -11.96 -61.72 -54.34
CA SER A 122 -13.23 -61.27 -54.91
C SER A 122 -14.50 -61.88 -54.25
N GLN A 123 -14.34 -62.81 -53.30
CA GLN A 123 -15.44 -63.37 -52.52
C GLN A 123 -15.38 -62.97 -51.02
N ALA A 124 -14.43 -62.13 -50.61
CA ALA A 124 -14.28 -61.72 -49.21
C ALA A 124 -15.42 -60.82 -48.72
N GLN A 125 -16.00 -61.18 -47.57
CA GLN A 125 -16.87 -60.27 -46.82
C GLN A 125 -16.05 -59.14 -46.19
N ARG A 126 -16.43 -57.88 -46.41
CA ARG A 126 -15.73 -56.69 -45.89
C ARG A 126 -15.99 -56.38 -44.40
N GLY A 127 -16.83 -57.16 -43.72
CA GLY A 127 -17.33 -56.86 -42.37
C GLY A 127 -16.31 -56.91 -41.23
N TRP A 128 -15.18 -57.60 -41.42
CA TRP A 128 -14.12 -57.69 -40.40
C TRP A 128 -13.25 -56.42 -40.31
N ILE A 129 -13.26 -55.57 -41.35
CA ILE A 129 -12.36 -54.41 -41.44
C ILE A 129 -12.60 -53.42 -40.30
N SER A 130 -13.86 -53.08 -40.02
CA SER A 130 -14.19 -52.13 -38.94
C SER A 130 -13.77 -52.63 -37.55
N GLU A 131 -13.89 -53.95 -37.31
CA GLU A 131 -13.48 -54.58 -36.05
C GLU A 131 -11.95 -54.50 -35.87
N ARG A 132 -11.17 -54.80 -36.92
CA ARG A 132 -9.70 -54.71 -36.85
C ARG A 132 -9.21 -53.27 -36.75
N VAL A 133 -9.84 -52.32 -37.44
CA VAL A 133 -9.53 -50.89 -37.32
C VAL A 133 -9.79 -50.40 -35.88
N GLU A 134 -10.91 -50.80 -35.26
CA GLU A 134 -11.17 -50.46 -33.86
C GLU A 134 -10.14 -51.12 -32.93
N GLN A 135 -9.82 -52.40 -33.11
CA GLN A 135 -8.79 -53.08 -32.29
C GLN A 135 -7.39 -52.45 -32.42
N ILE A 136 -6.93 -52.10 -33.63
CA ILE A 136 -5.64 -51.43 -33.87
C ILE A 136 -5.63 -50.03 -33.23
N LYS A 137 -6.71 -49.26 -33.37
CA LYS A 137 -6.89 -47.97 -32.69
C LYS A 137 -6.87 -48.10 -31.17
N GLU A 138 -7.53 -49.14 -30.65
CA GLU A 138 -7.57 -49.41 -29.23
C GLU A 138 -6.18 -49.84 -28.70
N TYR A 139 -5.40 -50.60 -29.48
CA TYR A 139 -4.01 -50.95 -29.20
C TYR A 139 -3.08 -49.71 -29.15
N HIS A 140 -3.10 -48.85 -30.17
CA HIS A 140 -2.23 -47.67 -30.25
C HIS A 140 -2.34 -46.75 -29.03
N SER A 141 -3.53 -46.62 -28.45
CA SER A 141 -3.78 -45.79 -27.26
C SER A 141 -3.84 -46.59 -25.94
N LEU A 142 -3.52 -47.88 -25.95
CA LEU A 142 -3.52 -48.75 -24.76
C LEU A 142 -2.40 -48.36 -23.78
N HIS A 143 -1.20 -48.04 -24.27
CA HIS A 143 -0.05 -47.67 -23.44
C HIS A 143 -0.34 -46.50 -22.47
N GLN A 144 -1.07 -45.48 -22.93
CA GLN A 144 -1.46 -44.33 -22.09
C GLN A 144 -2.44 -44.75 -20.96
N ALA A 145 -3.34 -45.69 -21.23
CA ALA A 145 -4.24 -46.20 -20.20
C ALA A 145 -3.48 -47.04 -19.16
N ILE A 146 -2.47 -47.81 -19.57
CA ILE A 146 -1.58 -48.56 -18.65
C ILE A 146 -0.76 -47.60 -17.77
N SER A 147 -0.17 -46.54 -18.34
CA SER A 147 0.61 -45.58 -17.54
C SER A 147 -0.28 -44.89 -16.50
N SER A 148 -1.49 -44.50 -16.90
CA SER A 148 -2.51 -43.95 -15.99
C SER A 148 -2.94 -44.95 -14.92
N ALA A 149 -3.16 -46.22 -15.29
CA ALA A 149 -3.49 -47.31 -14.38
C ALA A 149 -2.40 -47.54 -13.30
N LYS A 150 -1.13 -47.55 -13.71
CA LYS A 150 0.03 -47.71 -12.81
C LYS A 150 0.11 -46.55 -11.81
N VAL A 151 -0.10 -45.32 -12.25
CA VAL A 151 -0.13 -44.13 -11.37
C VAL A 151 -1.28 -44.19 -10.37
N ILE A 152 -2.48 -44.61 -10.78
CA ILE A 152 -3.61 -44.73 -9.84
C ILE A 152 -3.36 -45.84 -8.81
N LEU A 153 -2.78 -46.98 -9.18
CA LEU A 153 -2.42 -48.01 -8.20
C LEU A 153 -1.32 -47.55 -7.24
N GLN A 154 -0.34 -46.78 -7.71
CA GLN A 154 0.68 -46.18 -6.86
C GLN A 154 0.06 -45.17 -5.89
N PHE A 155 -0.83 -44.29 -6.38
CA PHE A 155 -1.60 -43.37 -5.55
C PHE A 155 -2.47 -44.11 -4.51
N LYS A 156 -3.17 -45.18 -4.91
CA LYS A 156 -3.96 -46.04 -4.01
C LYS A 156 -3.12 -46.58 -2.86
N LYS A 157 -1.90 -47.04 -3.15
CA LYS A 157 -0.93 -47.55 -2.17
C LYS A 157 -0.44 -46.44 -1.24
N ASP A 158 -0.07 -45.28 -1.79
CA ASP A 158 0.53 -44.18 -1.03
C ASP A 158 -0.47 -43.42 -0.15
N PHE A 159 -1.72 -43.30 -0.59
CA PHE A 159 -2.83 -42.72 0.19
C PHE A 159 -3.61 -43.75 1.04
N GLY A 160 -3.23 -45.03 0.99
CA GLY A 160 -3.81 -46.09 1.81
C GLY A 160 -5.31 -46.36 1.53
N LEU A 161 -5.72 -46.25 0.27
CA LEU A 161 -7.12 -46.46 -0.14
C LEU A 161 -7.49 -47.95 -0.14
N THR A 162 -8.47 -48.30 0.68
CA THR A 162 -8.95 -49.68 0.91
C THR A 162 -10.15 -50.08 0.05
N GLY A 163 -10.71 -49.15 -0.73
CA GLY A 163 -11.85 -49.41 -1.61
C GLY A 163 -11.50 -50.29 -2.82
N ASP A 164 -12.54 -50.66 -3.59
CA ASP A 164 -12.39 -51.49 -4.77
C ASP A 164 -11.79 -50.72 -5.97
N PHE A 165 -10.78 -51.33 -6.59
CA PHE A 165 -10.10 -50.89 -7.81
C PHE A 165 -9.90 -52.05 -8.80
N SER A 166 -10.65 -53.15 -8.64
CA SER A 166 -10.65 -54.37 -9.47
C SER A 166 -10.55 -54.09 -10.98
N VAL A 167 -11.31 -53.10 -11.46
CA VAL A 167 -11.38 -52.63 -12.85
C VAL A 167 -10.02 -52.23 -13.45
N ILE A 168 -9.07 -51.75 -12.63
CA ILE A 168 -7.73 -51.37 -13.10
C ILE A 168 -6.84 -52.61 -13.29
N TYR A 169 -7.00 -53.64 -12.46
CA TYR A 169 -6.21 -54.87 -12.57
C TYR A 169 -6.48 -55.62 -13.89
N THR A 170 -7.66 -55.45 -14.51
CA THR A 170 -7.94 -55.96 -15.86
C THR A 170 -7.01 -55.38 -16.93
N LEU A 171 -6.52 -54.15 -16.77
CA LEU A 171 -5.54 -53.53 -17.69
C LEU A 171 -4.10 -53.89 -17.36
N ILE A 172 -3.77 -54.02 -16.07
CA ILE A 172 -2.39 -54.26 -15.61
C ILE A 172 -2.01 -55.73 -15.78
N ASN A 173 -2.89 -56.67 -15.41
CA ASN A 173 -2.65 -58.10 -15.57
C ASN A 173 -2.50 -58.55 -17.04
N PHE A 174 -2.87 -57.68 -18.00
CA PHE A 174 -2.68 -57.92 -19.43
C PHE A 174 -1.25 -57.55 -19.89
N ILE A 175 -0.57 -56.60 -19.23
CA ILE A 175 0.70 -56.02 -19.72
C ILE A 175 1.63 -55.68 -18.54
N ASP A 176 2.06 -56.71 -17.81
CA ASP A 176 3.13 -56.56 -16.81
C ASP A 176 4.53 -56.49 -17.45
N ASP A 177 4.72 -56.98 -18.68
CA ASP A 177 6.00 -56.88 -19.40
C ASP A 177 5.82 -56.57 -20.90
N PHE A 178 6.07 -55.32 -21.31
CA PHE A 178 5.78 -54.82 -22.66
C PHE A 178 6.58 -55.54 -23.77
N LYS A 179 7.70 -56.20 -23.41
CA LYS A 179 8.49 -57.03 -24.34
C LYS A 179 7.91 -58.43 -24.54
N ALA A 180 7.16 -58.96 -23.58
CA ALA A 180 6.53 -60.27 -23.68
C ALA A 180 5.27 -60.23 -24.56
N THR A 181 4.56 -59.08 -24.58
CA THR A 181 3.31 -58.92 -25.33
C THR A 181 3.49 -58.85 -26.85
N HIS A 182 4.70 -58.78 -27.39
CA HIS A 182 4.93 -58.84 -28.84
C HIS A 182 4.39 -60.14 -29.49
N HIS A 183 4.19 -61.20 -28.73
CA HIS A 183 3.62 -62.47 -29.19
C HIS A 183 2.10 -62.61 -28.97
N GLU A 184 1.47 -61.64 -28.31
CA GLU A 184 0.02 -61.60 -28.10
C GLU A 184 -0.70 -61.20 -29.39
N ARG A 185 -1.95 -61.64 -29.52
CA ARG A 185 -2.73 -61.58 -30.77
C ARG A 185 -3.81 -60.51 -30.69
N LEU A 186 -4.11 -59.88 -31.82
CA LEU A 186 -5.08 -58.78 -31.88
C LEU A 186 -6.49 -59.17 -31.37
N ASN A 187 -6.89 -60.43 -31.57
CA ASN A 187 -8.14 -60.98 -31.04
C ASN A 187 -8.24 -61.03 -29.50
N GLN A 188 -7.13 -60.82 -28.77
CA GLN A 188 -7.11 -60.75 -27.30
C GLN A 188 -7.54 -59.38 -26.75
N ILE A 189 -7.67 -58.34 -27.60
CA ILE A 189 -8.27 -57.05 -27.22
C ILE A 189 -9.78 -57.23 -27.03
N SER A 190 -10.14 -57.67 -25.82
CA SER A 190 -11.52 -57.95 -25.44
C SER A 190 -12.33 -56.67 -25.21
N PRO A 191 -13.67 -56.71 -25.37
CA PRO A 191 -14.55 -55.58 -25.03
C PRO A 191 -14.41 -55.12 -23.57
N GLN A 192 -14.04 -56.01 -22.65
CA GLN A 192 -13.81 -55.69 -21.23
C GLN A 192 -12.56 -54.81 -21.05
N LEU A 193 -11.50 -55.06 -21.82
CA LEU A 193 -10.27 -54.28 -21.80
C LEU A 193 -10.49 -52.89 -22.43
N ILE A 194 -11.27 -52.80 -23.51
CA ILE A 194 -11.74 -51.53 -24.10
C ILE A 194 -12.59 -50.75 -23.09
N GLN A 195 -13.48 -51.41 -22.34
CA GLN A 195 -14.29 -50.77 -21.31
C GLN A 195 -13.45 -50.25 -20.13
N ALA A 196 -12.49 -51.04 -19.64
CA ALA A 196 -11.57 -50.62 -18.59
C ALA A 196 -10.72 -49.41 -19.04
N LYS A 197 -10.26 -49.42 -20.29
CA LYS A 197 -9.52 -48.29 -20.90
C LYS A 197 -10.37 -47.03 -21.04
N LYS A 198 -11.63 -47.13 -21.49
CA LYS A 198 -12.54 -45.98 -21.61
C LYS A 198 -12.75 -45.24 -20.29
N LEU A 199 -12.62 -45.92 -19.14
CA LEU A 199 -12.68 -45.29 -17.80
C LEU A 199 -11.42 -44.47 -17.44
N LEU A 200 -10.31 -44.64 -18.16
CA LEU A 200 -9.05 -43.91 -17.96
C LEU A 200 -8.77 -42.89 -19.08
N GLN A 201 -9.61 -42.84 -20.12
CA GLN A 201 -9.43 -41.97 -21.30
C GLN A 201 -9.34 -40.47 -20.96
N ASP A 202 -10.00 -40.04 -19.87
CA ASP A 202 -9.93 -38.67 -19.36
C ASP A 202 -8.58 -38.30 -18.71
N ILE A 203 -7.67 -39.26 -18.51
CA ILE A 203 -6.37 -39.03 -17.85
C ILE A 203 -5.32 -38.75 -18.93
N SER A 204 -5.25 -37.49 -19.32
CA SER A 204 -4.18 -36.96 -20.16
C SER A 204 -2.84 -36.90 -19.41
N GLU A 205 -1.75 -36.77 -20.16
CA GLU A 205 -0.39 -36.71 -19.61
C GLU A 205 -0.21 -35.62 -18.51
N PRO A 206 -0.70 -34.38 -18.65
CA PRO A 206 -0.63 -33.40 -17.55
C PRO A 206 -1.44 -33.82 -16.31
N ARG A 207 -2.59 -34.47 -16.49
CA ARG A 207 -3.43 -34.98 -15.39
C ARG A 207 -2.74 -36.13 -14.65
N ARG A 208 -1.98 -36.98 -15.37
CA ARG A 208 -1.13 -38.02 -14.79
C ARG A 208 -0.04 -37.40 -13.91
N GLN A 209 0.69 -36.41 -14.43
CA GLN A 209 1.77 -35.72 -13.70
C GLN A 209 1.28 -35.04 -12.40
N CYS A 210 0.06 -34.52 -12.37
CA CYS A 210 -0.55 -33.98 -11.14
C CYS A 210 -0.69 -35.03 -10.02
N LEU A 211 -1.07 -36.26 -10.38
CA LEU A 211 -1.22 -37.36 -9.43
C LEU A 211 0.13 -37.92 -8.99
N GLU A 212 1.10 -37.97 -9.90
CA GLU A 212 2.47 -38.37 -9.60
C GLU A 212 3.13 -37.41 -8.61
N GLU A 213 3.08 -36.10 -8.84
CA GLU A 213 3.62 -35.13 -7.88
C GLU A 213 2.98 -35.24 -6.50
N LEU A 214 1.64 -35.34 -6.42
CA LEU A 214 0.96 -35.48 -5.13
C LEU A 214 1.33 -36.80 -4.41
N ALA A 215 1.55 -37.90 -5.14
CA ALA A 215 2.04 -39.16 -4.57
C ALA A 215 3.52 -39.11 -4.13
N LEU A 216 4.34 -38.27 -4.77
CA LEU A 216 5.74 -38.05 -4.40
C LEU A 216 5.89 -37.20 -3.14
N GLN A 217 5.09 -36.15 -2.95
CA GLN A 217 5.24 -35.18 -1.84
C GLN A 217 4.68 -35.68 -0.48
N LYS A 218 5.03 -36.91 -0.08
CA LYS A 218 4.50 -37.60 1.12
C LYS A 218 4.70 -36.84 2.43
N GLU A 219 5.86 -36.18 2.61
CA GLU A 219 6.14 -35.42 3.83
C GLU A 219 5.25 -34.19 3.96
N LEU A 220 5.05 -33.44 2.87
CA LEU A 220 4.12 -32.31 2.81
C LEU A 220 2.69 -32.77 3.08
N VAL A 221 2.25 -33.87 2.46
CA VAL A 221 0.90 -34.42 2.64
C VAL A 221 0.66 -34.87 4.09
N SER A 222 1.62 -35.54 4.74
CA SER A 222 1.52 -35.90 6.17
C SER A 222 1.40 -34.65 7.03
N TRP A 223 2.30 -33.68 6.84
CA TRP A 223 2.28 -32.42 7.59
C TRP A 223 0.96 -31.67 7.42
N LEU A 224 0.42 -31.58 6.20
CA LEU A 224 -0.90 -30.98 5.94
C LEU A 224 -2.01 -31.70 6.71
N HIS A 225 -2.03 -33.04 6.75
CA HIS A 225 -3.04 -33.79 7.50
C HIS A 225 -2.91 -33.64 9.02
N ASP A 226 -1.68 -33.63 9.54
CA ASP A 226 -1.44 -33.55 10.98
C ASP A 226 -1.74 -32.14 11.53
N GLU A 227 -1.30 -31.12 10.79
CA GLU A 227 -1.20 -29.72 11.22
C GLU A 227 -2.24 -28.77 10.61
N LEU A 228 -2.83 -29.06 9.44
CA LEU A 228 -3.81 -28.18 8.76
C LEU A 228 -5.01 -29.01 8.29
N ARG A 229 -5.89 -29.37 9.23
CA ARG A 229 -6.94 -30.40 9.09
C ARG A 229 -8.12 -29.99 8.21
N GLY A 230 -8.08 -28.80 7.62
CA GLY A 230 -9.06 -28.34 6.65
C GLY A 230 -8.81 -26.92 6.13
N ILE A 231 -9.62 -26.53 5.16
CA ILE A 231 -9.49 -25.27 4.40
C ILE A 231 -9.59 -24.02 5.30
N THR A 232 -10.32 -24.09 6.43
CA THR A 232 -10.39 -23.00 7.41
C THR A 232 -9.07 -22.77 8.14
N GLU A 233 -8.37 -23.84 8.50
CA GLU A 233 -7.05 -23.75 9.15
C GLU A 233 -5.98 -23.31 8.14
N LEU A 234 -6.09 -23.76 6.89
CA LEU A 234 -5.24 -23.30 5.78
C LEU A 234 -5.31 -21.78 5.61
N LYS A 235 -6.51 -21.18 5.60
CA LYS A 235 -6.67 -19.72 5.45
C LYS A 235 -5.96 -18.95 6.56
N VAL A 236 -6.24 -19.31 7.83
CA VAL A 236 -5.59 -18.69 8.99
C VAL A 236 -4.07 -18.81 8.90
N PHE A 237 -3.55 -19.97 8.48
CA PHE A 237 -2.10 -20.16 8.31
C PHE A 237 -1.51 -19.35 7.14
N VAL A 238 -2.24 -19.16 6.03
CA VAL A 238 -1.80 -18.36 4.88
C VAL A 238 -1.73 -16.87 5.22
N ASP A 239 -2.73 -16.32 5.91
CA ASP A 239 -2.72 -14.93 6.38
C ASP A 239 -1.49 -14.67 7.29
N LEU A 240 -1.16 -15.66 8.12
CA LEU A 240 -0.09 -15.63 9.11
C LEU A 240 1.31 -15.80 8.50
N ALA A 241 1.43 -16.69 7.51
CA ALA A 241 2.64 -16.84 6.73
C ALA A 241 2.91 -15.58 5.88
N SER A 242 1.87 -14.92 5.37
CA SER A 242 1.99 -13.63 4.66
C SER A 242 2.58 -12.53 5.54
N ILE A 243 2.15 -12.43 6.80
CA ILE A 243 2.75 -11.49 7.78
C ILE A 243 4.20 -11.86 8.10
N SER A 244 4.50 -13.17 8.19
CA SER A 244 5.84 -13.67 8.49
C SER A 244 6.84 -13.53 7.33
N ALA A 245 6.35 -13.41 6.10
CA ALA A 245 7.14 -13.19 4.88
C ALA A 245 7.68 -11.75 4.77
N GLY A 246 7.02 -10.78 5.40
CA GLY A 246 7.41 -9.37 5.34
C GLY A 246 7.31 -8.78 3.91
N GLU A 247 8.26 -7.92 3.56
CA GLU A 247 8.32 -7.22 2.26
C GLU A 247 9.19 -7.95 1.21
N SER A 248 9.58 -9.20 1.47
CA SER A 248 10.38 -9.99 0.53
C SER A 248 9.47 -10.60 -0.55
N ASP A 249 9.52 -10.10 -1.78
CA ASP A 249 8.74 -10.62 -2.92
C ASP A 249 8.83 -12.15 -3.03
N ILE A 250 10.03 -12.70 -2.80
CA ILE A 250 10.31 -14.15 -2.83
C ILE A 250 9.53 -14.90 -1.75
N ASP A 251 9.37 -14.33 -0.56
CA ASP A 251 8.66 -14.95 0.55
C ASP A 251 7.14 -14.79 0.43
N VAL A 252 6.67 -13.67 -0.15
CA VAL A 252 5.26 -13.48 -0.53
C VAL A 252 4.86 -14.52 -1.59
N ASP A 253 5.69 -14.70 -2.62
CA ASP A 253 5.46 -15.71 -3.67
C ASP A 253 5.45 -17.15 -3.11
N ARG A 254 6.27 -17.47 -2.09
CA ARG A 254 6.24 -18.77 -1.40
C ARG A 254 4.87 -19.04 -0.77
N VAL A 255 4.27 -18.03 -0.12
CA VAL A 255 2.96 -18.16 0.52
C VAL A 255 1.85 -18.31 -0.51
N ALA A 256 1.88 -17.52 -1.59
CA ALA A 256 0.94 -17.63 -2.69
C ALA A 256 1.01 -19.02 -3.37
N CYS A 257 2.22 -19.51 -3.67
CA CYS A 257 2.42 -20.84 -4.24
C CYS A 257 1.89 -21.96 -3.33
N PHE A 258 2.10 -21.85 -2.01
CA PHE A 258 1.56 -22.79 -1.03
C PHE A 258 0.04 -22.76 -0.96
N HIS A 259 -0.57 -21.58 -0.86
CA HIS A 259 -2.01 -21.41 -0.87
C HIS A 259 -2.64 -22.07 -2.10
N ASP A 260 -2.17 -21.71 -3.29
CA ASP A 260 -2.74 -22.17 -4.55
C ASP A 260 -2.58 -23.69 -4.73
N ALA A 261 -1.41 -24.24 -4.38
CA ALA A 261 -1.17 -25.67 -4.42
C ALA A 261 -2.13 -26.43 -3.52
N VAL A 262 -2.19 -26.10 -2.22
CA VAL A 262 -3.04 -26.83 -1.27
C VAL A 262 -4.52 -26.64 -1.60
N GLN A 263 -4.94 -25.45 -2.04
CA GLN A 263 -6.31 -25.17 -2.45
C GLN A 263 -6.72 -25.95 -3.71
N GLY A 264 -5.83 -26.08 -4.70
CA GLY A 264 -6.09 -26.87 -5.91
C GLY A 264 -6.17 -28.39 -5.65
N TYR A 265 -5.31 -28.90 -4.75
CA TYR A 265 -5.31 -30.31 -4.33
C TYR A 265 -6.29 -30.62 -3.17
N ALA A 266 -7.00 -29.62 -2.62
CA ALA A 266 -7.89 -29.76 -1.46
C ALA A 266 -8.97 -30.84 -1.59
N SER A 267 -9.40 -31.14 -2.82
CA SER A 267 -10.38 -32.20 -3.12
C SER A 267 -9.83 -33.60 -2.79
N LEU A 268 -8.56 -33.88 -3.09
CA LEU A 268 -7.89 -35.13 -2.72
C LEU A 268 -7.39 -35.11 -1.27
N LEU A 269 -6.89 -33.97 -0.79
CA LEU A 269 -6.34 -33.85 0.57
C LEU A 269 -7.42 -33.93 1.66
N TYR A 270 -8.58 -33.28 1.48
CA TYR A 270 -9.55 -33.11 2.57
C TYR A 270 -10.91 -33.79 2.34
N LYS A 271 -11.24 -34.22 1.11
CA LYS A 271 -12.54 -34.86 0.81
C LYS A 271 -12.45 -36.36 0.49
N LEU A 272 -11.25 -36.93 0.38
CA LEU A 272 -11.06 -38.34 0.00
C LEU A 272 -11.09 -39.26 1.22
N ASP A 273 -12.13 -40.09 1.33
CA ASP A 273 -12.22 -41.15 2.34
C ASP A 273 -11.27 -42.31 2.01
N LYS A 274 -10.56 -42.86 3.01
CA LYS A 274 -9.74 -44.07 2.90
C LYS A 274 -10.52 -45.31 2.44
N LYS A 275 -11.85 -45.31 2.54
CA LYS A 275 -12.74 -46.36 2.00
C LYS A 275 -13.21 -46.11 0.56
N ALA A 276 -12.82 -45.01 -0.08
CA ALA A 276 -13.25 -44.69 -1.44
C ALA A 276 -12.75 -45.74 -2.46
N GLY A 277 -13.68 -46.31 -3.22
CA GLY A 277 -13.39 -47.12 -4.41
C GLY A 277 -13.26 -46.27 -5.67
N PHE A 278 -12.85 -46.90 -6.77
CA PHE A 278 -12.49 -46.27 -8.05
C PHE A 278 -13.52 -45.24 -8.55
N ARG A 279 -14.82 -45.56 -8.53
CA ARG A 279 -15.87 -44.63 -8.98
C ARG A 279 -15.87 -43.31 -8.19
N LYS A 280 -15.73 -43.38 -6.85
CA LYS A 280 -15.75 -42.20 -5.99
C LYS A 280 -14.46 -41.38 -6.14
N PHE A 281 -13.33 -42.07 -6.32
CA PHE A 281 -12.05 -41.45 -6.64
C PHE A 281 -12.14 -40.65 -7.96
N MET A 282 -12.65 -41.25 -9.04
CA MET A 282 -12.84 -40.56 -10.33
C MET A 282 -13.83 -39.38 -10.27
N GLU A 283 -14.84 -39.42 -9.40
CA GLU A 283 -15.72 -38.27 -9.14
C GLU A 283 -14.96 -37.08 -8.51
N ILE A 284 -14.12 -37.35 -7.50
CA ILE A 284 -13.32 -36.33 -6.81
C ILE A 284 -12.25 -35.73 -7.75
N LEU A 285 -11.64 -36.54 -8.60
CA LEU A 285 -10.67 -36.08 -9.60
C LEU A 285 -11.24 -35.03 -10.56
N ARG A 286 -12.56 -35.00 -10.82
CA ARG A 286 -13.18 -33.94 -11.63
C ARG A 286 -13.07 -32.56 -11.01
N GLU A 287 -12.95 -32.44 -9.68
CA GLU A 287 -12.67 -31.17 -9.02
C GLU A 287 -11.21 -30.74 -9.24
N LEU A 288 -10.25 -31.67 -9.09
CA LEU A 288 -8.84 -31.43 -9.39
C LEU A 288 -8.62 -31.03 -10.86
N TRP A 289 -9.32 -31.67 -11.80
CA TRP A 289 -9.21 -31.34 -13.23
C TRP A 289 -9.69 -29.93 -13.56
N LYS A 290 -10.67 -29.39 -12.81
CA LYS A 290 -11.09 -27.99 -12.93
C LYS A 290 -10.03 -27.05 -12.34
N ALA A 291 -9.42 -27.40 -11.21
CA ALA A 291 -8.33 -26.62 -10.62
C ALA A 291 -7.13 -26.55 -11.58
N LEU A 292 -6.72 -27.68 -12.16
CA LEU A 292 -5.63 -27.76 -13.13
C LEU A 292 -5.91 -27.00 -14.45
N GLN A 293 -7.17 -26.92 -14.88
CA GLN A 293 -7.55 -26.13 -16.05
C GLN A 293 -7.44 -24.61 -15.79
N ASN A 294 -7.66 -24.19 -14.54
CA ASN A 294 -7.49 -22.80 -14.14
C ASN A 294 -6.01 -22.44 -13.89
N ASP A 295 -5.20 -23.39 -13.38
CA ASP A 295 -3.77 -23.23 -13.14
C ASP A 295 -2.95 -24.43 -13.64
N PRO A 296 -2.36 -24.33 -14.85
CA PRO A 296 -1.48 -25.36 -15.39
C PRO A 296 -0.19 -25.61 -14.59
N HIS A 297 0.21 -24.66 -13.73
CA HIS A 297 1.45 -24.72 -12.93
C HIS A 297 1.23 -25.32 -11.54
N LEU A 298 0.02 -25.81 -11.23
CA LEU A 298 -0.33 -26.43 -9.95
C LEU A 298 0.65 -27.54 -9.48
N PRO A 299 1.18 -28.44 -10.34
CA PRO A 299 2.17 -29.44 -9.92
C PRO A 299 3.52 -28.83 -9.51
N SER A 300 4.00 -27.83 -10.24
CA SER A 300 5.21 -27.08 -9.88
C SER A 300 5.03 -26.34 -8.56
N LYS A 301 3.90 -25.65 -8.35
CA LYS A 301 3.59 -24.98 -7.09
C LYS A 301 3.59 -25.94 -5.90
N LEU A 302 3.04 -27.15 -6.04
CA LEU A 302 3.08 -28.19 -5.00
C LEU A 302 4.51 -28.64 -4.70
N ARG A 303 5.32 -28.87 -5.74
CA ARG A 303 6.73 -29.27 -5.60
C ARG A 303 7.58 -28.19 -4.90
N ASP A 304 7.38 -26.92 -5.25
CA ASP A 304 8.09 -25.80 -4.62
C ASP A 304 7.58 -25.53 -3.20
N SER A 305 6.30 -25.76 -2.92
CA SER A 305 5.76 -25.78 -1.56
C SER A 305 6.40 -26.86 -0.70
N ALA A 306 6.58 -28.07 -1.24
CA ALA A 306 7.23 -29.18 -0.54
C ALA A 306 8.71 -28.90 -0.24
N ARG A 307 9.44 -28.26 -1.18
CA ARG A 307 10.82 -27.79 -0.95
C ARG A 307 10.93 -26.78 0.19
N ASN A 308 9.91 -25.94 0.38
CA ASN A 308 9.86 -24.93 1.43
C ASN A 308 9.21 -25.43 2.74
N LEU A 309 8.96 -26.74 2.89
CA LEU A 309 8.27 -27.31 4.05
C LEU A 309 8.93 -26.99 5.40
N GLU A 310 10.26 -26.90 5.47
CA GLU A 310 10.95 -26.56 6.74
C GLU A 310 10.73 -25.09 7.15
N TRP A 311 10.61 -24.18 6.18
CA TRP A 311 10.19 -22.80 6.43
C TRP A 311 8.74 -22.74 6.91
N LEU A 312 7.82 -23.47 6.28
CA LEU A 312 6.41 -23.56 6.69
C LEU A 312 6.25 -24.12 8.13
N LYS A 313 7.02 -25.17 8.48
CA LYS A 313 7.12 -25.70 9.85
C LYS A 313 7.66 -24.65 10.82
N THR A 314 8.63 -23.84 10.41
CA THR A 314 9.21 -22.77 11.24
C THR A 314 8.18 -21.68 11.51
N VAL A 315 7.47 -21.18 10.50
CA VAL A 315 6.35 -20.22 10.63
C VAL A 315 5.31 -20.74 11.62
N LYS A 316 4.91 -22.01 11.50
CA LYS A 316 3.92 -22.59 12.43
C LYS A 316 4.44 -22.66 13.87
N LYS A 317 5.69 -23.09 14.07
CA LYS A 317 6.32 -23.17 15.40
C LYS A 317 6.55 -21.78 16.03
N SER A 318 6.96 -20.79 15.26
CA SER A 318 7.14 -19.41 15.75
C SER A 318 5.81 -18.79 16.14
N HIS A 319 4.71 -19.08 15.44
CA HIS A 319 3.41 -18.60 15.90
C HIS A 319 2.99 -19.21 17.23
N GLY A 320 3.20 -20.52 17.45
CA GLY A 320 2.87 -21.16 18.73
C GLY A 320 3.60 -20.54 19.94
N SER A 321 4.81 -20.00 19.77
CA SER A 321 5.51 -19.26 20.82
C SER A 321 5.15 -17.78 20.89
N ILE A 322 4.84 -17.13 19.76
CA ILE A 322 4.33 -15.74 19.71
C ILE A 322 2.91 -15.63 20.28
N GLU A 323 2.05 -16.65 20.11
CA GLU A 323 0.72 -16.74 20.74
C GLU A 323 0.84 -16.68 22.26
N LEU A 324 1.69 -17.54 22.82
CA LEU A 324 1.88 -17.65 24.26
C LEU A 324 2.59 -16.41 24.83
N SER A 325 3.53 -15.81 24.11
CA SER A 325 4.22 -14.58 24.57
C SER A 325 3.34 -13.34 24.48
N SER A 326 2.57 -13.16 23.41
CA SER A 326 1.68 -12.01 23.22
C SER A 326 0.49 -12.07 24.17
N LEU A 327 -0.12 -13.24 24.35
CA LEU A 327 -1.21 -13.43 25.30
C LEU A 327 -0.73 -13.26 26.75
N SER A 328 0.43 -13.82 27.13
CA SER A 328 0.97 -13.62 28.49
C SER A 328 1.38 -12.18 28.75
N LEU A 329 1.85 -11.43 27.74
CA LEU A 329 2.05 -10.00 27.82
C LEU A 329 0.72 -9.26 28.03
N ALA A 330 -0.32 -9.55 27.24
CA ALA A 330 -1.66 -8.96 27.43
C ALA A 330 -2.21 -9.20 28.85
N THR A 331 -2.08 -10.43 29.37
CA THR A 331 -2.46 -10.76 30.76
C THR A 331 -1.61 -10.01 31.79
N ALA A 332 -0.30 -9.84 31.56
CA ALA A 332 0.57 -9.04 32.43
C ALA A 332 0.15 -7.56 32.43
N ILE A 333 -0.20 -7.01 31.28
CA ILE A 333 -0.70 -5.63 31.14
C ILE A 333 -2.03 -5.48 31.88
N ASN A 334 -3.01 -6.34 31.62
CA ASN A 334 -4.32 -6.31 32.29
C ASN A 334 -4.24 -6.42 33.82
N SER A 335 -3.25 -7.15 34.34
CA SER A 335 -3.09 -7.40 35.78
C SER A 335 -2.23 -6.38 36.53
N ARG A 336 -1.25 -5.74 35.89
CA ARG A 336 -0.34 -4.79 36.58
C ARG A 336 0.17 -3.60 35.74
N GLY A 337 -0.26 -3.46 34.50
CA GLY A 337 0.12 -2.35 33.62
C GLY A 337 -0.48 -1.01 34.05
N ILE A 338 0.27 0.07 33.83
CA ILE A 338 -0.09 1.45 34.16
C ILE A 338 0.11 2.29 32.90
N TYR A 339 -0.96 2.84 32.32
CA TYR A 339 -0.83 3.80 31.22
C TYR A 339 -0.55 5.19 31.79
N GLU A 340 0.57 5.79 31.40
CA GLU A 340 0.95 7.18 31.69
C GLU A 340 0.61 8.06 30.48
N ILE A 341 -0.14 9.14 30.71
CA ILE A 341 -0.47 10.17 29.72
C ILE A 341 0.14 11.48 30.21
N ARG A 342 1.13 12.01 29.49
CA ARG A 342 1.79 13.28 29.84
C ARG A 342 2.28 14.04 28.61
N ALA A 343 2.18 15.37 28.61
CA ALA A 343 2.90 16.16 27.60
C ALA A 343 4.43 16.09 27.83
N SER A 344 5.19 16.04 26.74
CA SER A 344 6.65 16.22 26.82
C SER A 344 6.99 17.66 27.19
N THR A 345 8.06 17.86 27.96
CA THR A 345 8.60 19.19 28.30
C THR A 345 9.58 19.74 27.26
N SER A 346 9.85 19.00 26.18
CA SER A 346 10.70 19.44 25.06
C SER A 346 9.91 20.21 23.99
N ASP A 347 10.54 21.17 23.30
CA ASP A 347 10.02 21.93 22.13
C ASP A 347 9.72 21.06 20.87
N GLN A 348 9.56 19.75 21.02
CA GLN A 348 9.20 18.83 19.95
C GLN A 348 7.69 18.78 19.74
N LYS A 349 7.29 18.62 18.47
CA LYS A 349 5.89 18.54 18.06
C LYS A 349 5.21 17.37 18.77
N ILE A 350 4.17 17.68 19.54
CA ILE A 350 3.47 16.71 20.38
C ILE A 350 2.72 15.72 19.49
N SER A 351 3.11 14.44 19.56
CA SER A 351 2.44 13.32 18.90
C SER A 351 1.75 12.40 19.93
N PRO A 352 0.75 11.60 19.52
CA PRO A 352 0.15 10.59 20.39
C PRO A 352 1.19 9.64 20.98
N ASP A 353 2.18 9.23 20.19
CA ASP A 353 3.21 8.25 20.58
C ASP A 353 4.27 8.87 21.52
N ALA A 354 4.39 10.20 21.57
CA ALA A 354 5.22 10.90 22.56
C ALA A 354 4.53 11.09 23.92
N ILE A 355 3.19 11.17 23.94
CA ILE A 355 2.38 11.40 25.15
C ILE A 355 2.12 10.10 25.92
N LEU A 356 1.69 9.06 25.22
CA LEU A 356 1.17 7.85 25.83
C LEU A 356 2.27 6.79 25.96
N ARG A 357 2.47 6.32 27.19
CA ARG A 357 3.36 5.20 27.51
C ARG A 357 2.61 4.19 28.35
N LEU A 358 2.92 2.90 28.19
CA LEU A 358 2.53 1.89 29.16
C LEU A 358 3.74 1.46 29.96
N ILE A 359 3.67 1.63 31.27
CA ILE A 359 4.61 1.10 32.24
C ILE A 359 4.12 -0.28 32.70
N LEU A 360 5.00 -1.28 32.59
CA LEU A 360 4.78 -2.62 33.14
C LEU A 360 5.82 -2.87 34.25
N PRO A 361 5.41 -2.83 35.53
CA PRO A 361 6.28 -3.18 36.64
C PRO A 361 6.80 -4.62 36.55
N GLY A 362 8.01 -4.85 37.05
CA GLY A 362 8.56 -6.19 37.26
C GLY A 362 7.66 -7.06 38.17
N GLY A 363 7.80 -8.38 38.06
CA GLY A 363 7.05 -9.35 38.86
C GLY A 363 7.40 -9.32 40.36
N HIS A 364 6.87 -10.30 41.11
CA HIS A 364 7.08 -10.42 42.57
C HIS A 364 8.55 -10.60 43.01
N SER A 365 9.48 -10.86 42.08
CA SER A 365 10.92 -10.81 42.30
C SER A 365 11.45 -9.40 42.03
N SER A 366 12.01 -8.76 43.05
CA SER A 366 12.60 -7.40 43.06
C SER A 366 13.88 -7.21 42.22
N LEU A 367 14.05 -8.01 41.16
CA LEU A 367 15.18 -8.04 40.24
C LEU A 367 14.78 -7.86 38.77
N GLU A 368 13.49 -7.89 38.43
CA GLU A 368 13.05 -7.58 37.07
C GLU A 368 12.98 -6.05 36.85
N PRO A 369 13.64 -5.50 35.81
CA PRO A 369 13.51 -4.09 35.47
C PRO A 369 12.11 -3.77 34.97
N GLU A 370 11.65 -2.56 35.30
CA GLU A 370 10.43 -1.95 34.74
C GLU A 370 10.56 -1.85 33.21
N ARG A 371 9.48 -2.21 32.49
CA ARG A 371 9.43 -2.14 31.04
C ARG A 371 8.47 -1.04 30.62
N SER A 372 8.92 -0.17 29.71
CA SER A 372 8.06 0.84 29.08
C SER A 372 7.76 0.43 27.64
N TYR A 373 6.50 0.56 27.24
CA TYR A 373 6.02 0.31 25.88
C TYR A 373 5.43 1.58 25.29
N THR A 374 5.76 1.84 24.03
CA THR A 374 5.26 2.96 23.23
C THR A 374 3.88 2.64 22.62
N LEU A 375 3.17 3.67 22.16
CA LEU A 375 1.89 3.50 21.46
C LEU A 375 2.01 2.64 20.18
N GLU A 376 3.13 2.68 19.47
CA GLU A 376 3.38 1.81 18.30
C GLU A 376 3.51 0.34 18.68
N GLU A 377 4.31 0.01 19.71
CA GLU A 377 4.45 -1.36 20.22
C GLU A 377 3.13 -1.93 20.76
N LEU A 378 2.27 -1.08 21.34
CA LEU A 378 0.95 -1.46 21.83
C LEU A 378 -0.06 -1.67 20.70
N LYS A 379 0.02 -0.91 19.60
CA LYS A 379 -0.74 -1.15 18.36
C LYS A 379 -0.31 -2.47 17.71
N ASP A 380 0.99 -2.76 17.64
CA ASP A 380 1.53 -4.03 17.13
C ASP A 380 1.07 -5.22 18.01
N LEU A 381 1.14 -5.09 19.34
CA LEU A 381 0.57 -6.08 20.26
C LEU A 381 -0.94 -6.29 20.02
N LEU A 382 -1.73 -5.22 19.84
CA LEU A 382 -3.16 -5.33 19.52
C LEU A 382 -3.38 -6.09 18.20
N ASN A 383 -2.64 -5.74 17.13
CA ASN A 383 -2.74 -6.42 15.83
C ASN A 383 -2.45 -7.92 15.96
N LYS A 384 -1.38 -8.28 16.69
CA LYS A 384 -1.06 -9.68 17.02
C LYS A 384 -2.20 -10.36 17.78
N LEU A 385 -2.78 -9.72 18.80
CA LEU A 385 -3.88 -10.28 19.59
C LEU A 385 -5.17 -10.46 18.77
N MET A 386 -5.49 -9.53 17.86
CA MET A 386 -6.68 -9.61 17.01
C MET A 386 -6.63 -10.78 16.02
N LEU A 387 -5.46 -11.08 15.44
CA LEU A 387 -5.25 -12.21 14.54
C LEU A 387 -5.43 -13.58 15.23
N MET A 388 -5.27 -13.63 16.56
CA MET A 388 -5.37 -14.86 17.35
C MET A 388 -6.78 -15.16 17.88
N SER A 389 -7.74 -14.24 17.71
CA SER A 389 -9.09 -14.32 18.28
C SER A 389 -10.04 -15.25 17.49
N GLY A 390 -9.63 -16.51 17.31
CA GLY A 390 -10.39 -17.54 16.58
C GLY A 390 -11.04 -18.62 17.45
N LYS A 391 -10.67 -18.74 18.74
CA LYS A 391 -11.08 -19.84 19.64
C LYS A 391 -11.84 -19.32 20.85
N LYS A 392 -13.05 -19.85 21.11
CA LYS A 392 -13.98 -19.40 22.16
C LYS A 392 -13.60 -19.88 23.57
N ASP A 393 -12.39 -19.57 24.01
CA ASP A 393 -11.87 -19.90 25.35
C ASP A 393 -11.67 -18.64 26.21
N HIS A 394 -11.40 -18.80 27.51
CA HIS A 394 -11.04 -17.70 28.44
C HIS A 394 -9.91 -16.79 27.92
N LYS A 395 -9.06 -17.29 27.01
CA LYS A 395 -8.02 -16.51 26.32
C LYS A 395 -8.57 -15.27 25.60
N ASN A 396 -9.80 -15.33 25.08
CA ASN A 396 -10.46 -14.20 24.44
C ASN A 396 -10.80 -13.08 25.44
N MET A 397 -11.06 -13.39 26.71
CA MET A 397 -11.44 -12.37 27.71
C MET A 397 -10.26 -11.42 28.02
N GLU A 398 -9.03 -11.93 28.03
CA GLU A 398 -7.82 -11.11 28.22
C GLU A 398 -7.55 -10.22 26.99
N VAL A 399 -7.76 -10.75 25.78
CA VAL A 399 -7.66 -9.99 24.53
C VAL A 399 -8.71 -8.88 24.48
N GLU A 400 -9.97 -9.20 24.79
CA GLU A 400 -11.08 -8.25 24.81
C GLU A 400 -10.88 -7.15 25.87
N ARG A 401 -10.45 -7.52 27.08
CA ARG A 401 -10.13 -6.56 28.16
C ARG A 401 -8.99 -5.62 27.77
N PHE A 402 -7.90 -6.15 27.21
CA PHE A 402 -6.77 -5.32 26.76
C PHE A 402 -7.22 -4.35 25.66
N SER A 403 -7.89 -4.86 24.63
CA SER A 403 -8.41 -4.09 23.50
C SER A 403 -9.36 -2.98 23.95
N GLN A 404 -10.30 -3.28 24.85
CA GLN A 404 -11.25 -2.32 25.38
C GLN A 404 -10.57 -1.21 26.20
N LEU A 405 -9.70 -1.58 27.15
CA LEU A 405 -8.97 -0.59 27.96
C LEU A 405 -8.06 0.29 27.10
N PHE A 406 -7.33 -0.30 26.15
CA PHE A 406 -6.44 0.43 25.25
C PHE A 406 -7.22 1.41 24.35
N CYS A 407 -8.38 1.00 23.81
CA CYS A 407 -9.26 1.87 23.04
C CYS A 407 -9.74 3.09 23.85
N TYR A 408 -10.11 2.90 25.12
CA TYR A 408 -10.51 4.01 26.00
C TYR A 408 -9.34 4.93 26.36
N VAL A 409 -8.14 4.39 26.59
CA VAL A 409 -6.92 5.18 26.83
C VAL A 409 -6.52 5.97 25.58
N GLN A 410 -6.64 5.41 24.38
CA GLN A 410 -6.44 6.13 23.13
C GLN A 410 -7.44 7.28 22.96
N ARG A 411 -8.74 7.05 23.25
CA ARG A 411 -9.76 8.10 23.26
C ARG A 411 -9.45 9.21 24.25
N LEU A 412 -9.02 8.86 25.47
CA LEU A 412 -8.59 9.83 26.48
C LEU A 412 -7.38 10.66 26.02
N THR A 413 -6.39 10.01 25.43
CA THR A 413 -5.20 10.66 24.84
C THR A 413 -5.60 11.61 23.71
N GLN A 414 -6.57 11.24 22.88
CA GLN A 414 -7.08 12.10 21.81
C GLN A 414 -7.87 13.31 22.35
N ALA A 415 -8.71 13.13 23.37
CA ALA A 415 -9.42 14.23 24.03
C ALA A 415 -8.44 15.23 24.67
N PHE A 416 -7.40 14.71 25.33
CA PHE A 416 -6.29 15.52 25.86
C PHE A 416 -5.54 16.28 24.75
N LEU A 417 -5.14 15.61 23.67
CA LEU A 417 -4.49 16.22 22.50
C LEU A 417 -5.32 17.35 21.89
N ASN A 418 -6.63 17.16 21.78
CA ASN A 418 -7.55 18.16 21.25
C ASN A 418 -7.63 19.39 22.17
N LEU A 419 -7.73 19.19 23.49
CA LEU A 419 -7.69 20.28 24.49
C LEU A 419 -6.36 21.04 24.48
N TYR A 420 -5.24 20.31 24.42
CA TYR A 420 -3.91 20.89 24.32
C TYR A 420 -3.79 21.76 23.06
N SER A 421 -4.14 21.20 21.90
CA SER A 421 -4.08 21.89 20.59
C SER A 421 -5.05 23.06 20.48
N ALA A 422 -6.18 23.02 21.21
CA ALA A 422 -7.11 24.14 21.34
C ALA A 422 -6.59 25.28 22.24
N GLY A 423 -5.34 25.21 22.71
CA GLY A 423 -4.72 26.24 23.55
C GLY A 423 -5.26 26.29 24.98
N ASN A 424 -5.86 25.19 25.47
CA ASN A 424 -6.31 25.16 26.85
C ASN A 424 -5.10 25.16 27.80
N MET A 425 -5.12 26.06 28.77
CA MET A 425 -4.01 26.29 29.70
C MET A 425 -4.00 25.33 30.89
N LEU A 426 -5.17 24.89 31.35
CA LEU A 426 -5.32 23.97 32.47
C LEU A 426 -4.62 22.63 32.17
N PHE A 427 -4.72 22.17 30.93
CA PHE A 427 -4.17 20.89 30.47
C PHE A 427 -2.69 20.95 30.02
N ARG A 428 -1.98 22.06 30.23
CA ARG A 428 -0.57 22.18 29.77
C ARG A 428 0.42 21.37 30.59
N THR A 429 0.17 21.23 31.89
CA THR A 429 0.97 20.45 32.85
C THR A 429 0.26 19.16 33.29
N TRP A 430 -0.95 18.89 32.80
CA TRP A 430 -1.76 17.77 33.25
C TRP A 430 -1.12 16.42 32.92
N THR A 431 -1.23 15.49 33.88
CA THR A 431 -0.78 14.10 33.76
C THR A 431 -1.86 13.15 34.27
N ALA A 432 -2.00 11.98 33.67
CA ALA A 432 -2.86 10.91 34.18
C ALA A 432 -2.17 9.54 34.18
N GLU A 433 -2.46 8.75 35.21
CA GLU A 433 -2.09 7.35 35.34
C GLU A 433 -3.35 6.50 35.39
N VAL A 434 -3.45 5.51 34.50
CA VAL A 434 -4.58 4.59 34.41
C VAL A 434 -4.09 3.18 34.73
N TYR A 435 -4.55 2.65 35.86
CA TYR A 435 -4.14 1.35 36.38
C TYR A 435 -5.06 0.26 35.80
N CYS A 436 -4.52 -0.67 35.00
CA CYS A 436 -5.32 -1.72 34.34
C CYS A 436 -6.02 -2.67 35.34
N CYS A 437 -5.45 -2.78 36.53
CA CYS A 437 -6.02 -3.39 37.72
C CYS A 437 -5.78 -2.45 38.91
N PRO A 438 -6.76 -2.20 39.80
CA PRO A 438 -6.61 -1.20 40.85
C PRO A 438 -5.44 -1.49 41.80
N ARG A 439 -4.54 -0.51 41.98
CA ARG A 439 -3.36 -0.64 42.86
C ARG A 439 -3.55 0.24 44.08
N ASN A 440 -3.36 -0.30 45.28
CA ASN A 440 -3.63 0.37 46.56
C ASN A 440 -5.05 0.97 46.65
N GLY A 441 -6.02 0.40 45.92
CA GLY A 441 -7.38 0.93 45.85
C GLY A 441 -7.56 2.13 44.92
N VAL A 442 -6.62 2.43 44.01
CA VAL A 442 -6.77 3.48 42.98
C VAL A 442 -6.84 2.85 41.59
N SER A 443 -7.80 3.30 40.78
CA SER A 443 -8.01 2.87 39.39
C SER A 443 -7.51 3.92 38.38
N ILE A 444 -7.80 5.20 38.64
CA ILE A 444 -7.31 6.33 37.87
C ILE A 444 -6.77 7.37 38.84
N CYS A 445 -5.60 7.91 38.51
CA CYS A 445 -4.99 9.06 39.15
C CYS A 445 -4.76 10.15 38.09
N MET A 446 -5.02 11.41 38.43
CA MET A 446 -4.63 12.53 37.59
C MET A 446 -4.22 13.74 38.42
N ASP A 447 -3.32 14.53 37.85
CA ASP A 447 -2.80 15.74 38.49
C ASP A 447 -2.67 16.85 37.46
N PHE A 448 -3.01 18.07 37.88
CA PHE A 448 -2.84 19.28 37.07
C PHE A 448 -1.51 19.99 37.37
N HIS A 449 -0.84 19.64 38.48
CA HIS A 449 0.37 20.26 39.01
C HIS A 449 0.16 21.76 39.32
N LEU A 450 -0.98 22.08 39.95
CA LEU A 450 -1.39 23.44 40.30
C LEU A 450 -1.59 23.59 41.81
N GLU A 451 -1.16 24.71 42.38
CA GLU A 451 -1.20 24.95 43.84
C GLU A 451 -2.60 24.83 44.48
N LEU A 452 -3.66 25.15 43.73
CA LEU A 452 -5.05 25.11 44.19
C LEU A 452 -5.76 23.77 43.96
N VAL A 453 -5.15 22.84 43.21
CA VAL A 453 -5.79 21.58 42.79
C VAL A 453 -4.92 20.41 43.23
N SER A 454 -5.37 19.71 44.27
CA SER A 454 -4.76 18.44 44.69
C SER A 454 -4.97 17.35 43.63
N GLN A 455 -4.02 16.41 43.58
CA GLN A 455 -4.15 15.15 42.84
C GLN A 455 -5.54 14.51 43.03
N LEU A 456 -6.18 14.12 41.93
CA LEU A 456 -7.49 13.49 41.90
C LEU A 456 -7.33 11.98 41.71
N THR A 457 -7.94 11.20 42.58
CA THR A 457 -7.96 9.74 42.50
C THR A 457 -9.39 9.20 42.59
N GLU A 458 -9.67 8.12 41.86
CA GLU A 458 -10.92 7.36 41.99
C GLU A 458 -10.67 5.85 41.84
N SER A 459 -11.53 5.06 42.47
CA SER A 459 -11.47 3.61 42.54
C SER A 459 -12.72 2.99 41.90
N GLY A 460 -12.59 1.78 41.35
CA GLY A 460 -13.69 1.06 40.71
C GLY A 460 -13.37 0.55 39.31
N ASP A 461 -14.43 0.32 38.52
CA ASP A 461 -14.36 -0.19 37.15
C ASP A 461 -13.67 0.82 36.22
N VAL A 462 -12.41 0.52 35.87
CA VAL A 462 -11.53 1.35 35.04
C VAL A 462 -12.20 1.73 33.72
N THR A 463 -12.93 0.80 33.09
CA THR A 463 -13.60 1.02 31.81
C THR A 463 -14.69 2.08 31.91
N ARG A 464 -15.52 1.99 32.97
CA ARG A 464 -16.60 2.98 33.22
C ARG A 464 -16.05 4.35 33.59
N LEU A 465 -14.99 4.38 34.41
CA LEU A 465 -14.32 5.62 34.81
C LEU A 465 -13.67 6.32 33.60
N LEU A 466 -12.97 5.57 32.74
CA LEU A 466 -12.42 6.10 31.50
C LEU A 466 -13.50 6.62 30.55
N GLU A 467 -14.62 5.90 30.39
CA GLU A 467 -15.71 6.35 29.53
C GLU A 467 -16.31 7.67 30.02
N ALA A 468 -16.59 7.79 31.32
CA ALA A 468 -17.12 9.01 31.93
C ALA A 468 -16.12 10.17 31.83
N LEU A 469 -14.83 9.90 32.05
CA LEU A 469 -13.74 10.87 31.92
C LEU A 469 -13.59 11.39 30.49
N CYS A 470 -13.57 10.51 29.48
CA CYS A 470 -13.50 10.90 28.07
C CYS A 470 -14.66 11.82 27.70
N ARG A 471 -15.90 11.41 28.03
CA ARG A 471 -17.11 12.21 27.79
C ARG A 471 -17.04 13.59 28.46
N GLN A 472 -16.51 13.68 29.68
CA GLN A 472 -16.37 14.94 30.42
C GLN A 472 -15.31 15.87 29.79
N MET A 473 -14.17 15.33 29.32
CA MET A 473 -13.13 16.11 28.62
C MET A 473 -13.57 16.53 27.22
N GLU A 474 -14.30 15.69 26.49
CA GLU A 474 -14.88 16.01 25.19
C GLU A 474 -15.95 17.11 25.28
N HIS A 475 -16.83 17.06 26.29
CA HIS A 475 -17.81 18.12 26.52
C HIS A 475 -17.12 19.46 26.85
N PHE A 476 -16.13 19.44 27.75
CA PHE A 476 -15.35 20.61 28.13
C PHE A 476 -14.57 21.21 26.95
N LEU A 477 -14.14 20.39 25.98
CA LEU A 477 -13.49 20.87 24.76
C LEU A 477 -14.45 21.75 23.92
N GLU A 478 -15.72 21.38 23.80
CA GLU A 478 -16.70 22.20 23.08
C GLU A 478 -17.03 23.50 23.83
N ASP A 479 -17.18 23.44 25.15
CA ASP A 479 -17.37 24.65 25.98
C ASP A 479 -16.16 25.59 25.89
N TRP A 480 -14.94 25.04 25.89
CA TRP A 480 -13.70 25.79 25.70
C TRP A 480 -13.62 26.41 24.30
N LYS A 481 -13.99 25.68 23.23
CA LYS A 481 -14.04 26.22 21.87
C LYS A 481 -15.01 27.38 21.74
N GLU A 482 -16.19 27.30 22.34
CA GLU A 482 -17.15 28.42 22.31
C GLU A 482 -16.67 29.60 23.15
N LEU A 483 -16.06 29.36 24.33
CA LEU A 483 -15.42 30.41 25.12
C LEU A 483 -14.32 31.15 24.32
N VAL A 484 -13.42 30.41 23.68
CA VAL A 484 -12.34 30.97 22.83
C VAL A 484 -12.93 31.74 21.65
N SER A 485 -13.95 31.17 20.98
CA SER A 485 -14.62 31.81 19.83
C SER A 485 -15.29 33.12 20.24
N ARG A 486 -16.01 33.11 21.38
CA ARG A 486 -16.59 34.31 21.97
C ARG A 486 -15.55 35.36 22.34
N LYS A 487 -14.45 34.97 23.00
CA LYS A 487 -13.37 35.90 23.35
C LYS A 487 -12.67 36.48 22.11
N ARG A 488 -12.55 35.70 21.03
CA ARG A 488 -12.06 36.15 19.72
C ARG A 488 -13.01 37.13 19.01
N ARG A 489 -14.33 37.00 19.19
CA ARG A 489 -15.32 38.00 18.73
C ARG A 489 -15.25 39.29 19.56
N GLU A 490 -15.11 39.18 20.87
CA GLU A 490 -15.00 40.32 21.81
C GLU A 490 -13.68 41.10 21.63
N HIS A 491 -12.55 40.41 21.41
CA HIS A 491 -11.20 41.00 21.39
C HIS A 491 -10.50 40.82 20.03
N PHE A 492 -10.65 41.80 19.15
CA PHE A 492 -10.13 41.78 17.77
C PHE A 492 -8.65 41.35 17.66
N TYR A 493 -7.76 41.86 18.52
CA TYR A 493 -6.32 41.60 18.43
C TYR A 493 -5.89 40.18 18.83
N LEU A 494 -6.76 39.38 19.47
CA LEU A 494 -6.49 37.94 19.65
C LEU A 494 -6.43 37.20 18.30
N ASN A 495 -7.09 37.71 17.27
CA ASN A 495 -7.19 37.06 15.95
C ASN A 495 -5.92 37.19 15.09
N PHE A 496 -4.88 37.86 15.60
CA PHE A 496 -3.56 37.90 14.98
C PHE A 496 -2.75 36.63 15.28
N TYR A 497 -3.17 35.83 16.26
CA TYR A 497 -2.38 34.73 16.81
C TYR A 497 -3.18 33.41 16.85
N THR A 498 -2.49 32.30 16.58
CA THR A 498 -3.02 30.93 16.75
C THR A 498 -3.25 30.59 18.23
N ALA A 499 -3.92 29.47 18.51
CA ALA A 499 -4.13 29.02 19.89
C ALA A 499 -2.80 28.85 20.67
N GLU A 500 -1.81 28.21 20.05
CA GLU A 500 -0.47 28.01 20.63
C GLU A 500 0.27 29.34 20.88
N GLN A 501 0.16 30.28 19.95
CA GLN A 501 0.76 31.61 20.09
C GLN A 501 0.10 32.43 21.21
N LEU A 502 -1.22 32.30 21.41
CA LEU A 502 -1.89 32.91 22.56
C LEU A 502 -1.43 32.28 23.88
N VAL A 503 -1.20 30.96 23.94
CA VAL A 503 -0.61 30.29 25.11
C VAL A 503 0.78 30.83 25.43
N LEU A 504 1.64 30.97 24.42
CA LEU A 504 2.97 31.57 24.59
C LEU A 504 2.89 33.02 25.09
N LEU A 505 2.04 33.86 24.49
CA LEU A 505 1.89 35.25 24.95
C LEU A 505 1.30 35.33 26.37
N SER A 506 0.28 34.55 26.70
CA SER A 506 -0.31 34.51 28.03
C SER A 506 0.69 34.10 29.12
N THR A 507 1.63 33.21 28.84
CA THR A 507 2.70 32.80 29.79
C THR A 507 3.88 33.77 29.83
N GLU A 508 4.21 34.42 28.71
CA GLU A 508 5.37 35.32 28.61
C GLU A 508 5.09 36.73 29.13
N LEU A 509 3.90 37.28 28.89
CA LEU A 509 3.60 38.69 29.21
C LEU A 509 3.42 38.99 30.70
N ARG A 510 3.36 37.95 31.56
CA ARG A 510 3.39 38.10 33.02
C ARG A 510 4.81 38.02 33.61
N LYS A 511 5.82 37.66 32.81
CA LYS A 511 7.23 37.60 33.24
C LYS A 511 7.82 39.01 33.30
N GLN A 512 8.73 39.25 34.24
CA GLN A 512 9.44 40.54 34.37
C GLN A 512 10.21 40.93 33.10
N SER A 513 10.71 39.93 32.38
CA SER A 513 11.36 40.08 31.08
C SER A 513 10.78 39.06 30.08
N PRO A 514 9.80 39.47 29.25
CA PRO A 514 9.29 38.63 28.17
C PRO A 514 10.40 38.28 27.17
N SER A 515 10.33 37.08 26.60
CA SER A 515 11.27 36.59 25.59
C SER A 515 11.21 37.41 24.30
N GLU A 516 12.33 37.42 23.58
CA GLU A 516 12.43 38.08 22.27
C GLU A 516 11.45 37.51 21.24
N ALA A 517 11.07 36.23 21.36
CA ALA A 517 10.02 35.63 20.54
C ALA A 517 8.68 36.33 20.77
N ALA A 518 8.26 36.50 22.03
CA ALA A 518 7.05 37.25 22.38
C ALA A 518 7.13 38.73 21.94
N LEU A 519 8.29 39.40 22.09
CA LEU A 519 8.50 40.78 21.60
C LEU A 519 8.37 40.88 20.07
N MET A 520 8.90 39.90 19.34
CA MET A 520 8.82 39.82 17.88
C MET A 520 7.38 39.58 17.42
N MET A 521 6.63 38.71 18.11
CA MET A 521 5.20 38.47 17.87
C MET A 521 4.36 39.72 18.14
N LEU A 522 4.61 40.44 19.24
CA LEU A 522 3.91 41.69 19.54
C LEU A 522 4.29 42.85 18.61
N SER A 523 5.42 42.76 17.92
CA SER A 523 5.86 43.77 16.96
C SER A 523 4.98 43.88 15.71
N PHE A 524 4.10 42.90 15.45
CA PHE A 524 3.02 42.97 14.46
C PHE A 524 1.86 43.89 14.87
N ILE A 525 1.66 44.08 16.19
CA ILE A 525 0.65 44.99 16.74
C ILE A 525 1.27 46.37 16.99
N LYS A 526 2.39 46.41 17.73
CA LYS A 526 3.15 47.63 18.01
C LYS A 526 4.57 47.52 17.48
N VAL A 527 4.87 48.22 16.39
CA VAL A 527 6.24 48.29 15.82
C VAL A 527 7.25 48.67 16.90
N ASN A 528 8.35 47.91 16.96
CA ASN A 528 9.35 47.99 18.03
C ASN A 528 8.72 47.89 19.43
N CYS A 529 8.04 46.78 19.71
CA CYS A 529 7.49 46.51 21.04
C CYS A 529 8.63 46.23 22.03
N THR A 530 8.63 46.91 23.16
CA THR A 530 9.64 46.76 24.23
C THR A 530 9.03 46.19 25.51
N PRO A 531 9.82 45.61 26.44
CA PRO A 531 9.31 45.19 27.74
C PRO A 531 8.62 46.32 28.52
N ALA A 532 9.06 47.57 28.38
CA ALA A 532 8.43 48.74 28.98
C ALA A 532 7.08 49.12 28.34
N ASP A 533 6.80 48.69 27.11
CA ASP A 533 5.47 48.81 26.53
C ASP A 533 4.51 47.76 27.09
N ILE A 534 5.01 46.53 27.29
CA ILE A 534 4.24 45.42 27.86
C ILE A 534 3.84 45.73 29.29
N LEU A 535 4.79 46.17 30.13
CA LEU A 535 4.49 46.55 31.52
C LEU A 535 3.32 47.56 31.59
N ARG A 536 3.40 48.64 30.80
CA ARG A 536 2.34 49.66 30.69
C ARG A 536 1.01 49.11 30.14
N ALA A 537 1.05 48.17 29.21
CA ALA A 537 -0.16 47.53 28.71
C ALA A 537 -0.81 46.60 29.76
N THR A 538 0.00 45.90 30.55
CA THR A 538 -0.45 44.96 31.61
C THR A 538 -0.90 45.64 32.91
N GLU A 539 -0.58 46.92 33.13
CA GLU A 539 -0.95 47.67 34.35
C GLU A 539 -2.45 47.53 34.69
N GLY A 540 -2.75 46.94 35.85
CA GLY A 540 -4.12 46.72 36.33
C GLY A 540 -4.73 45.34 36.01
N PHE A 541 -4.02 44.45 35.29
CA PHE A 541 -4.41 43.05 35.11
C PHE A 541 -3.66 42.07 36.04
N ASN A 542 -3.05 42.60 37.11
CA ASN A 542 -2.08 41.86 37.92
C ASN A 542 -2.70 40.80 38.84
N GLU A 543 -3.95 40.97 39.27
CA GLU A 543 -4.66 40.05 40.20
C GLU A 543 -5.96 39.55 39.55
N ALA A 544 -6.28 38.26 39.75
CA ALA A 544 -7.61 37.76 39.46
C ALA A 544 -8.64 38.48 40.36
N PRO A 545 -9.87 38.76 39.88
CA PRO A 545 -10.85 39.49 40.67
C PRO A 545 -11.09 38.82 42.03
N ARG A 546 -10.96 39.58 43.13
CA ARG A 546 -11.02 39.03 44.51
C ARG A 546 -12.28 38.21 44.81
N HIS A 547 -13.40 38.50 44.12
CA HIS A 547 -14.63 37.71 44.23
C HIS A 547 -14.51 36.34 43.57
N HIS A 548 -13.89 36.21 42.38
CA HIS A 548 -13.63 34.90 41.76
C HIS A 548 -12.66 34.07 42.60
N VAL A 549 -11.57 34.67 43.11
CA VAL A 549 -10.65 33.98 44.03
C VAL A 549 -11.41 33.43 45.23
N ARG A 550 -12.27 34.25 45.85
CA ARG A 550 -13.11 33.84 46.98
C ARG A 550 -14.09 32.72 46.61
N THR A 551 -14.82 32.83 45.50
CA THR A 551 -15.77 31.80 45.05
C THR A 551 -15.08 30.47 44.74
N VAL A 552 -13.91 30.49 44.12
CA VAL A 552 -13.10 29.29 43.86
C VAL A 552 -12.58 28.69 45.16
N MET A 553 -12.11 29.51 46.11
CA MET A 553 -11.69 29.07 47.44
C MET A 553 -12.85 28.60 48.34
N GLU A 554 -14.09 29.01 48.08
CA GLU A 554 -15.28 28.52 48.79
C GLU A 554 -15.82 27.22 48.16
N LYS A 555 -15.68 27.04 46.83
CA LYS A 555 -16.20 25.86 46.10
C LYS A 555 -15.21 24.67 46.03
N LEU A 556 -13.90 24.89 45.88
CA LEU A 556 -12.93 23.80 45.68
C LEU A 556 -12.64 22.95 46.94
N PRO A 557 -12.46 23.51 48.15
CA PRO A 557 -12.14 22.68 49.33
C PRO A 557 -13.22 21.65 49.71
N PRO A 558 -14.54 21.94 49.64
CA PRO A 558 -15.58 20.92 49.83
C PRO A 558 -15.46 19.74 48.83
N LEU A 559 -14.99 20.01 47.62
CA LEU A 559 -14.78 19.01 46.57
C LEU A 559 -13.53 18.15 46.80
N GLN A 560 -12.71 18.41 47.83
CA GLN A 560 -11.56 17.55 48.18
C GLN A 560 -11.99 16.31 49.01
N SER A 561 -13.25 16.20 49.41
CA SER A 561 -13.78 15.00 50.09
C SER A 561 -13.58 13.72 49.25
N ALA A 562 -13.18 12.62 49.91
CA ALA A 562 -13.04 11.31 49.29
C ALA A 562 -14.36 10.70 48.78
N GLU A 563 -15.51 11.21 49.26
CA GLU A 563 -16.86 10.70 48.91
C GLU A 563 -17.36 11.19 47.54
N ILE A 564 -16.70 12.19 46.96
CA ILE A 564 -17.10 12.82 45.70
C ILE A 564 -16.32 12.15 44.55
N SER A 565 -17.01 11.74 43.48
CA SER A 565 -16.37 11.10 42.32
C SER A 565 -15.36 12.04 41.63
N LEU A 566 -14.30 11.47 41.05
CA LEU A 566 -13.27 12.26 40.36
C LEU A 566 -13.88 13.00 39.17
N VAL A 567 -14.86 12.40 38.46
CA VAL A 567 -15.56 13.06 37.35
C VAL A 567 -16.32 14.31 37.82
N THR A 568 -16.92 14.28 39.01
CA THR A 568 -17.59 15.46 39.60
C THR A 568 -16.57 16.54 40.01
N LYS A 569 -15.45 16.15 40.64
CA LYS A 569 -14.36 17.09 40.99
C LYS A 569 -13.79 17.76 39.74
N LEU A 570 -13.48 16.96 38.73
CA LEU A 570 -12.96 17.39 37.44
C LEU A 570 -13.91 18.37 36.74
N ARG A 571 -15.21 18.05 36.69
CA ARG A 571 -16.24 18.94 36.15
C ARG A 571 -16.23 20.31 36.83
N ALA A 572 -16.21 20.35 38.16
CA ALA A 572 -16.22 21.61 38.89
C ALA A 572 -14.94 22.43 38.66
N ILE A 573 -13.77 21.79 38.59
CA ILE A 573 -12.50 22.45 38.22
C ILE A 573 -12.59 23.03 36.80
N MET A 574 -13.09 22.25 35.85
CA MET A 574 -13.34 22.66 34.46
C MET A 574 -14.28 23.88 34.39
N GLU A 575 -15.47 23.80 34.97
CA GLU A 575 -16.47 24.88 34.99
C GLU A 575 -15.90 26.17 35.60
N GLN A 576 -15.22 26.09 36.75
CA GLN A 576 -14.59 27.26 37.36
C GLN A 576 -13.40 27.81 36.54
N SER A 577 -12.70 26.97 35.76
CA SER A 577 -11.63 27.43 34.87
C SER A 577 -12.14 28.23 33.67
N LEU A 578 -13.39 27.98 33.20
CA LEU A 578 -14.05 28.79 32.17
C LEU A 578 -14.43 30.18 32.70
N GLU A 579 -14.81 30.28 33.98
CA GLU A 579 -15.15 31.53 34.64
C GLU A 579 -13.89 32.38 34.94
N SER A 580 -12.83 31.78 35.50
CA SER A 580 -11.62 32.53 35.90
C SER A 580 -10.33 31.69 35.88
N MET A 581 -9.84 31.35 34.68
CA MET A 581 -8.56 30.65 34.45
C MET A 581 -7.36 31.27 35.19
N SER A 582 -7.35 32.60 35.39
CA SER A 582 -6.29 33.34 36.10
C SER A 582 -6.20 33.07 37.61
N VAL A 583 -7.21 32.41 38.22
CA VAL A 583 -7.14 31.91 39.60
C VAL A 583 -6.30 30.64 39.68
N PHE A 584 -6.52 29.71 38.74
CA PHE A 584 -5.77 28.45 38.64
C PHE A 584 -4.32 28.66 38.16
N LEU A 585 -4.10 29.70 37.34
CA LEU A 585 -2.80 30.04 36.77
C LEU A 585 -2.41 31.50 37.07
N PRO A 586 -1.99 31.82 38.31
CA PRO A 586 -1.53 33.16 38.68
C PRO A 586 -0.25 33.59 37.95
N GLY A 587 0.42 32.68 37.23
CA GLY A 587 1.54 32.99 36.33
C GLY A 587 1.15 33.38 34.90
N CYS A 588 -0.12 33.27 34.50
CA CYS A 588 -0.55 33.46 33.10
C CYS A 588 -1.65 34.53 32.97
N LEU A 589 -1.67 35.30 31.89
CA LEU A 589 -2.85 36.12 31.55
C LEU A 589 -3.95 35.23 30.96
N ASP A 590 -5.19 35.40 31.40
CA ASP A 590 -6.35 34.81 30.72
C ASP A 590 -6.66 35.56 29.41
N LEU A 591 -7.56 35.01 28.58
CA LEU A 591 -7.87 35.56 27.26
C LEU A 591 -8.52 36.96 27.33
N GLU A 592 -9.18 37.30 28.44
CA GLU A 592 -9.77 38.62 28.66
C GLU A 592 -8.67 39.65 28.92
N ALA A 593 -7.80 39.38 29.91
CA ALA A 593 -6.66 40.24 30.24
C ALA A 593 -5.68 40.36 29.07
N LEU A 594 -5.42 39.27 28.33
CA LEU A 594 -4.60 39.29 27.13
C LEU A 594 -5.24 40.15 26.04
N GLY A 595 -6.53 39.98 25.76
CA GLY A 595 -7.27 40.76 24.76
C GLY A 595 -7.18 42.27 25.01
N HIS A 596 -7.39 42.70 26.25
CA HIS A 596 -7.22 44.10 26.66
C HIS A 596 -5.76 44.58 26.57
N CYS A 597 -4.79 43.75 26.96
CA CYS A 597 -3.36 44.06 26.86
C CYS A 597 -2.95 44.32 25.40
N LEU A 598 -3.32 43.43 24.48
CA LEU A 598 -3.07 43.59 23.05
C LEU A 598 -3.75 44.85 22.47
N ALA A 599 -5.00 45.13 22.89
CA ALA A 599 -5.71 46.34 22.48
C ALA A 599 -5.04 47.63 23.01
N ARG A 600 -4.44 47.60 24.21
CA ARG A 600 -3.65 48.72 24.73
C ARG A 600 -2.34 48.91 23.95
N LEU A 601 -1.61 47.84 23.66
CA LEU A 601 -0.41 47.90 22.80
C LEU A 601 -0.73 48.49 21.41
N ALA A 602 -1.87 48.13 20.83
CA ALA A 602 -2.34 48.71 19.58
C ALA A 602 -2.61 50.22 19.69
N ARG A 603 -3.22 50.70 20.79
CA ARG A 603 -3.43 52.14 21.05
C ARG A 603 -2.13 52.92 21.30
N MET A 604 -1.07 52.24 21.70
CA MET A 604 0.28 52.82 21.85
C MET A 604 1.05 52.86 20.53
N SER A 605 0.47 52.34 19.45
CA SER A 605 1.01 52.44 18.09
C SER A 605 0.56 53.76 17.44
N GLY A 606 1.18 54.11 16.31
CA GLY A 606 0.82 55.32 15.56
C GLY A 606 -0.56 55.25 14.90
N SER A 607 -0.83 56.20 14.00
CA SER A 607 -2.06 56.22 13.19
C SER A 607 -2.34 54.85 12.54
N PRO A 608 -3.59 54.37 12.54
CA PRO A 608 -3.92 53.08 11.96
C PRO A 608 -3.56 53.03 10.47
N VAL A 609 -3.25 51.82 9.99
CA VAL A 609 -2.99 51.61 8.55
C VAL A 609 -4.32 51.62 7.81
N GLU A 610 -4.67 52.79 7.28
CA GLU A 610 -5.70 52.92 6.26
C GLU A 610 -5.16 52.38 4.95
N ARG A 611 -5.88 51.43 4.37
CA ARG A 611 -5.71 51.03 2.99
C ARG A 611 -7.03 51.26 2.26
N SER A 612 -6.89 51.36 0.95
CA SER A 612 -7.98 51.26 0.00
C SER A 612 -7.48 50.31 -1.12
N LEU A 613 -8.01 50.30 -2.35
CA LEU A 613 -7.37 49.50 -3.43
C LEU A 613 -7.22 50.20 -4.81
N PRO A 614 -7.73 51.43 -5.05
CA PRO A 614 -8.38 51.97 -6.30
C PRO A 614 -9.83 51.68 -6.85
N MET A 615 -10.13 50.83 -7.86
CA MET A 615 -11.49 50.74 -8.49
C MET A 615 -11.96 49.34 -8.98
N GLY A 616 -13.26 48.99 -8.76
CA GLY A 616 -13.95 47.75 -9.24
C GLY A 616 -14.37 46.65 -8.22
N LEU A 617 -13.88 46.68 -6.97
CA LEU A 617 -14.30 45.79 -5.87
C LEU A 617 -15.30 46.49 -4.94
N GLN A 618 -16.01 45.71 -4.13
CA GLN A 618 -17.04 46.21 -3.21
C GLN A 618 -16.73 45.81 -1.77
N ALA A 619 -16.91 46.73 -0.82
CA ALA A 619 -16.90 46.43 0.60
C ALA A 619 -18.21 45.71 1.01
N GLY A 620 -18.17 44.94 2.10
CA GLY A 620 -19.37 44.28 2.66
C GLY A 620 -19.78 42.97 1.99
N GLN A 621 -19.08 42.55 0.93
CA GLN A 621 -19.15 41.21 0.36
C GLN A 621 -17.76 40.63 0.08
N PRO A 622 -17.59 39.30 -0.04
CA PRO A 622 -16.40 38.74 -0.63
C PRO A 622 -16.21 39.32 -2.03
N ASN A 623 -14.96 39.38 -2.45
CA ASN A 623 -14.64 39.62 -3.84
C ASN A 623 -13.87 38.40 -4.32
N LEU A 624 -14.52 37.51 -5.08
CA LEU A 624 -13.84 36.43 -5.77
C LEU A 624 -13.16 37.02 -6.99
N VAL A 625 -11.85 37.13 -6.87
CA VAL A 625 -11.00 37.94 -7.71
C VAL A 625 -10.09 36.97 -8.46
N LEU A 626 -10.50 36.60 -9.67
CA LEU A 626 -9.59 35.98 -10.62
C LEU A 626 -8.64 37.08 -11.13
N CYS A 627 -7.64 37.37 -10.29
CA CYS A 627 -6.72 38.51 -10.31
C CYS A 627 -7.35 39.79 -10.87
N GLY A 628 -7.93 40.62 -9.99
CA GLY A 628 -9.02 41.57 -10.32
C GLY A 628 -9.00 43.06 -9.83
N ASN A 629 -8.70 43.32 -8.54
CA ASN A 629 -8.72 44.60 -7.75
C ASN A 629 -9.32 45.91 -8.37
N SER A 630 -10.18 46.71 -7.69
CA SER A 630 -9.94 47.33 -6.34
C SER A 630 -11.13 48.14 -5.63
N GLU A 631 -11.41 48.19 -4.30
CA GLU A 631 -11.28 49.32 -3.28
C GLU A 631 -12.37 49.21 -2.15
N GLY A 632 -12.35 49.80 -0.93
CA GLY A 632 -11.26 50.28 -0.04
C GLY A 632 -11.51 50.41 1.50
N HIS A 633 -10.67 49.75 2.32
CA HIS A 633 -10.51 49.69 3.80
C HIS A 633 -9.26 48.76 4.06
N LYS A 634 -8.99 48.27 5.28
CA LYS A 634 -7.92 47.26 5.51
C LYS A 634 -8.23 45.94 4.76
N VAL A 635 -7.47 45.64 3.72
CA VAL A 635 -7.70 44.46 2.85
C VAL A 635 -7.21 43.18 3.52
N TYR A 636 -8.08 42.17 3.56
CA TYR A 636 -7.76 40.79 3.92
C TYR A 636 -7.76 39.94 2.66
N SER A 637 -6.62 39.33 2.32
CA SER A 637 -6.47 38.56 1.09
C SER A 637 -6.22 37.07 1.35
N LEU A 638 -7.04 36.21 0.76
CA LEU A 638 -6.76 34.79 0.61
C LEU A 638 -6.13 34.57 -0.76
N LEU A 639 -4.80 34.42 -0.80
CA LEU A 639 -4.05 34.22 -2.05
C LEU A 639 -3.90 32.73 -2.35
N PHE A 640 -4.12 32.32 -3.60
CA PHE A 640 -4.13 30.93 -4.05
C PHE A 640 -5.14 30.06 -3.28
N ALA A 641 -6.34 30.59 -3.08
CA ALA A 641 -7.37 29.92 -2.27
C ALA A 641 -7.92 28.65 -2.94
N ASP A 642 -7.64 28.45 -4.23
CA ASP A 642 -7.79 27.20 -4.98
C ASP A 642 -6.91 26.04 -4.48
N GLN A 643 -5.81 26.33 -3.75
CA GLN A 643 -4.86 25.33 -3.23
C GLN A 643 -5.22 24.83 -1.82
N LEU A 644 -6.35 25.27 -1.24
CA LEU A 644 -6.87 24.70 -0.01
C LEU A 644 -7.44 23.29 -0.27
N SER A 645 -7.28 22.37 0.69
CA SER A 645 -7.97 21.08 0.59
C SER A 645 -9.49 21.29 0.66
N TYR A 646 -10.23 20.32 0.13
CA TYR A 646 -11.70 20.36 0.10
C TYR A 646 -12.29 20.60 1.51
N GLU A 647 -11.78 19.89 2.53
CA GLU A 647 -12.26 19.99 3.91
C GLU A 647 -12.01 21.39 4.49
N VAL A 648 -10.83 21.95 4.26
CA VAL A 648 -10.46 23.29 4.73
C VAL A 648 -11.28 24.36 4.02
N ALA A 649 -11.53 24.20 2.71
CA ALA A 649 -12.36 25.11 1.93
C ALA A 649 -13.82 25.11 2.41
N CYS A 650 -14.42 23.93 2.64
CA CYS A 650 -15.77 23.80 3.21
C CYS A 650 -15.86 24.45 4.61
N GLN A 651 -14.87 24.22 5.47
CA GLN A 651 -14.83 24.82 6.80
C GLN A 651 -14.66 26.35 6.76
N ALA A 652 -13.87 26.87 5.81
CA ALA A 652 -13.68 28.31 5.62
C ALA A 652 -14.96 29.01 5.14
N GLU A 653 -15.70 28.41 4.20
CA GLU A 653 -17.00 28.92 3.75
C GLU A 653 -18.04 28.91 4.89
N ALA A 654 -18.18 27.78 5.60
CA ALA A 654 -19.10 27.64 6.72
C ALA A 654 -18.78 28.64 7.85
N LEU A 655 -17.50 28.84 8.17
CA LEU A 655 -17.05 29.85 9.12
C LEU A 655 -17.35 31.27 8.63
N PHE A 656 -17.14 31.58 7.35
CA PHE A 656 -17.46 32.87 6.76
C PHE A 656 -18.96 33.21 6.92
N HIS A 657 -19.87 32.29 6.56
CA HIS A 657 -21.31 32.50 6.74
C HIS A 657 -21.72 32.61 8.23
N SER A 658 -21.09 31.83 9.10
CA SER A 658 -21.29 31.92 10.56
C SER A 658 -20.87 33.29 11.10
N LEU A 659 -19.75 33.85 10.62
CA LEU A 659 -19.29 35.20 11.01
C LEU A 659 -20.21 36.30 10.46
N CYS A 660 -20.66 36.21 9.21
CA CYS A 660 -21.59 37.18 8.62
C CYS A 660 -22.94 37.22 9.36
N THR A 661 -23.43 36.09 9.87
CA THR A 661 -24.67 36.01 10.64
C THR A 661 -24.50 36.46 12.10
N GLN A 662 -23.37 36.14 12.74
CA GLN A 662 -23.10 36.52 14.15
C GLN A 662 -22.61 37.96 14.33
N CYS A 663 -21.93 38.53 13.34
CA CYS A 663 -21.35 39.87 13.38
C CYS A 663 -21.52 40.55 12.01
N PRO A 664 -22.74 41.01 11.67
CA PRO A 664 -22.99 41.74 10.42
C PRO A 664 -22.24 43.07 10.43
N ARG A 665 -21.09 43.04 9.76
CA ARG A 665 -20.31 44.23 9.37
C ARG A 665 -20.44 44.39 7.86
N GLU A 666 -20.67 45.62 7.42
CA GLU A 666 -20.83 45.95 6.00
C GLU A 666 -19.56 46.61 5.40
N ASP A 667 -18.51 46.76 6.21
CA ASP A 667 -17.25 47.47 5.86
C ASP A 667 -16.06 46.53 5.58
N TYR A 668 -16.23 45.20 5.70
CA TYR A 668 -15.13 44.26 5.52
C TYR A 668 -14.66 44.17 4.07
N GLN A 669 -13.39 43.80 3.90
CA GLN A 669 -12.70 43.77 2.62
C GLN A 669 -11.99 42.43 2.41
N LEU A 670 -12.78 41.43 2.06
CA LEU A 670 -12.26 40.11 1.74
C LEU A 670 -12.01 40.01 0.23
N VAL A 671 -10.75 39.75 -0.14
CA VAL A 671 -10.33 39.50 -1.52
C VAL A 671 -9.83 38.07 -1.63
N VAL A 672 -10.52 37.24 -2.38
CA VAL A 672 -10.17 35.82 -2.60
C VAL A 672 -9.55 35.72 -3.99
N VAL A 673 -8.25 35.39 -4.04
CA VAL A 673 -7.51 35.26 -5.31
C VAL A 673 -7.26 33.80 -5.63
N CYS A 674 -7.78 33.36 -6.76
CA CYS A 674 -7.64 31.99 -7.26
C CYS A 674 -7.04 31.97 -8.67
N ASP A 675 -6.40 30.86 -9.04
CA ASP A 675 -5.98 30.58 -10.42
C ASP A 675 -7.19 30.26 -11.31
N THR A 676 -7.26 30.87 -12.49
CA THR A 676 -8.30 30.66 -13.51
C THR A 676 -8.32 29.24 -14.07
N ALA A 677 -7.19 28.51 -14.00
CA ALA A 677 -7.13 27.10 -14.40
C ALA A 677 -7.86 26.17 -13.41
N TRP A 678 -8.17 26.64 -12.20
CA TRP A 678 -8.68 25.85 -11.08
C TRP A 678 -10.02 26.40 -10.54
N GLU A 679 -10.83 27.03 -11.39
CA GLU A 679 -12.19 27.49 -11.03
C GLU A 679 -13.09 26.36 -10.49
N CYS A 680 -12.85 25.11 -10.92
CA CYS A 680 -13.55 23.91 -10.45
C CYS A 680 -13.24 23.52 -8.98
N CYS A 681 -12.24 24.14 -8.34
CA CYS A 681 -11.98 23.93 -6.92
C CYS A 681 -13.13 24.50 -6.06
N TYR A 682 -13.30 23.94 -4.86
CA TYR A 682 -14.48 24.19 -4.03
C TYR A 682 -14.70 25.67 -3.69
N LEU A 683 -13.69 26.36 -3.13
CA LEU A 683 -13.85 27.74 -2.69
C LEU A 683 -14.15 28.74 -3.84
N PRO A 684 -13.47 28.71 -5.01
CA PRO A 684 -13.89 29.52 -6.15
C PRO A 684 -15.29 29.16 -6.67
N SER A 685 -15.71 27.90 -6.62
CA SER A 685 -17.08 27.50 -6.99
C SER A 685 -18.13 28.03 -6.00
N ALA A 686 -17.88 27.91 -4.68
CA ALA A 686 -18.75 28.40 -3.62
C ALA A 686 -18.95 29.93 -3.65
N PHE A 687 -17.85 30.69 -3.83
CA PHE A 687 -17.90 32.15 -3.94
C PHE A 687 -18.11 32.66 -5.38
N SER A 688 -18.55 31.82 -6.31
CA SER A 688 -18.78 32.19 -7.72
C SER A 688 -19.79 33.33 -7.91
N GLN A 689 -20.77 33.45 -7.02
CA GLN A 689 -21.72 34.59 -7.00
C GLN A 689 -21.07 35.94 -6.72
N TYR A 690 -19.85 35.94 -6.14
CA TYR A 690 -19.06 37.11 -5.81
C TYR A 690 -17.92 37.36 -6.82
N LYS A 691 -17.98 36.72 -8.00
CA LYS A 691 -16.94 36.80 -9.04
C LYS A 691 -16.88 38.21 -9.66
N VAL A 692 -15.69 38.81 -9.63
CA VAL A 692 -15.42 40.14 -10.18
C VAL A 692 -14.89 40.04 -11.61
N HIS A 693 -15.35 40.94 -12.49
CA HIS A 693 -14.99 40.97 -13.92
C HIS A 693 -13.83 41.90 -14.30
N VAL A 694 -13.42 42.80 -13.41
CA VAL A 694 -12.29 43.72 -13.64
C VAL A 694 -11.00 42.99 -13.31
N ILE A 695 -9.95 43.29 -14.10
CA ILE A 695 -8.57 42.81 -14.00
C ILE A 695 -7.66 44.02 -13.68
N PRO A 696 -6.71 43.92 -12.73
CA PRO A 696 -5.95 45.03 -12.21
C PRO A 696 -4.54 44.96 -12.76
N GLN A 697 -3.91 46.10 -12.87
CA GLN A 697 -2.51 46.09 -13.22
C GLN A 697 -1.86 47.38 -12.78
N ALA A 698 -1.13 47.31 -11.67
CA ALA A 698 -0.01 48.20 -11.50
C ALA A 698 1.05 47.81 -12.55
N PRO A 699 1.54 48.76 -13.37
CA PRO A 699 2.62 48.45 -14.29
C PRO A 699 3.91 48.12 -13.52
N LEU A 700 4.79 47.31 -14.11
CA LEU A 700 5.97 46.78 -13.43
C LEU A 700 6.84 47.86 -12.76
N HIS A 701 7.03 49.01 -13.42
CA HIS A 701 7.80 50.13 -12.86
C HIS A 701 7.16 50.68 -11.58
N ALA A 702 5.84 50.87 -11.54
CA ALA A 702 5.14 51.38 -10.34
C ALA A 702 5.24 50.39 -9.16
N ILE A 703 5.25 49.08 -9.44
CA ILE A 703 5.50 48.05 -8.42
C ILE A 703 6.96 48.13 -7.92
N GLN A 704 7.92 48.32 -8.83
CA GLN A 704 9.34 48.48 -8.49
C GLN A 704 9.57 49.74 -7.64
N ASP A 705 8.96 50.88 -8.01
CA ASP A 705 9.06 52.15 -7.29
C ASP A 705 8.42 52.05 -5.90
N TYR A 706 7.25 51.42 -5.77
CA TYR A 706 6.60 51.14 -4.49
C TYR A 706 7.47 50.28 -3.57
N LEU A 707 8.05 49.19 -4.11
CA LEU A 707 8.95 48.32 -3.34
C LEU A 707 10.26 49.03 -2.98
N ALA A 708 10.84 49.81 -3.89
CA ALA A 708 12.05 50.59 -3.63
C ALA A 708 11.82 51.62 -2.50
N LEU A 709 10.70 52.35 -2.54
CA LEU A 709 10.29 53.28 -1.48
C LEU A 709 10.16 52.57 -0.12
N HIS A 710 9.54 51.39 -0.08
CA HIS A 710 9.36 50.62 1.16
C HIS A 710 10.62 49.85 1.62
N TYR A 711 11.61 49.66 0.75
CA TYR A 711 12.89 49.04 1.10
C TYR A 711 13.97 50.05 1.45
N GLN A 712 13.83 51.32 1.06
CA GLN A 712 14.80 52.38 1.35
C GLN A 712 14.84 52.73 2.84
N VAL A 713 16.01 52.61 3.45
CA VAL A 713 16.22 52.92 4.88
C VAL A 713 16.75 54.34 5.04
N PRO A 714 16.16 55.17 5.94
CA PRO A 714 16.59 56.54 6.18
C PRO A 714 18.08 56.68 6.48
N ALA A 715 18.68 57.79 6.04
CA ALA A 715 20.13 57.97 6.06
C ALA A 715 20.71 58.01 7.49
N GLN A 716 19.91 58.50 8.44
CA GLN A 716 20.22 58.67 9.86
C GLN A 716 20.16 57.35 10.65
N THR A 717 19.50 56.31 10.11
CA THR A 717 19.35 55.02 10.77
C THR A 717 20.62 54.18 10.63
N LEU A 718 21.14 53.67 11.75
CA LEU A 718 22.24 52.70 11.77
C LEU A 718 21.75 51.37 11.17
N SER A 719 22.24 51.01 9.99
CA SER A 719 21.69 49.92 9.19
C SER A 719 22.73 49.27 8.26
N ALA A 720 22.56 47.97 8.01
CA ALA A 720 23.41 47.20 7.10
C ALA A 720 23.25 47.66 5.64
N THR A 721 22.14 48.32 5.32
CA THR A 721 21.88 48.95 4.02
C THR A 721 22.87 50.05 3.64
N ALA A 722 23.60 50.60 4.62
CA ALA A 722 24.56 51.67 4.40
C ALA A 722 25.73 51.29 3.46
N VAL A 723 25.90 50.01 3.13
CA VAL A 723 26.88 49.52 2.12
C VAL A 723 26.24 48.96 0.85
N PHE A 724 24.91 48.97 0.76
CA PHE A 724 24.15 48.47 -0.37
C PHE A 724 23.58 49.61 -1.22
N ARG A 725 23.16 49.29 -2.45
CA ARG A 725 22.69 50.26 -3.43
C ARG A 725 21.44 51.00 -2.90
N ASP A 726 21.42 52.31 -3.04
CA ASP A 726 20.32 53.23 -2.72
C ASP A 726 19.76 53.10 -1.27
N ARG A 727 20.57 52.50 -0.37
CA ARG A 727 20.23 52.11 1.00
C ARG A 727 18.98 51.23 1.12
N MET A 728 18.75 50.35 0.15
CA MET A 728 17.68 49.35 0.21
C MET A 728 17.99 48.19 1.19
N CYS A 729 16.98 47.71 1.92
CA CYS A 729 17.08 46.58 2.86
C CYS A 729 16.96 45.18 2.22
N VAL A 730 16.60 45.13 0.94
CA VAL A 730 16.49 43.91 0.14
C VAL A 730 17.33 44.05 -1.13
N GLY A 731 18.00 42.98 -1.53
CA GLY A 731 18.78 42.94 -2.77
C GLY A 731 18.75 41.57 -3.43
N PHE A 732 18.64 41.54 -4.76
CA PHE A 732 18.77 40.33 -5.56
C PHE A 732 20.13 40.31 -6.27
N VAL A 733 20.82 39.17 -6.20
CA VAL A 733 22.09 38.92 -6.88
C VAL A 733 21.88 37.71 -7.79
N ALA A 734 21.66 37.97 -9.07
CA ALA A 734 21.35 36.94 -10.06
C ALA A 734 22.42 36.81 -11.14
N SER A 735 22.55 35.62 -11.73
CA SER A 735 23.42 35.39 -12.89
C SER A 735 22.92 34.25 -13.77
N GLU A 736 23.16 34.34 -15.08
CA GLU A 736 22.87 33.29 -16.06
C GLU A 736 23.72 32.04 -15.84
N ARG A 737 24.99 32.23 -15.46
CA ARG A 737 25.97 31.16 -15.28
C ARG A 737 26.43 31.06 -13.82
N ALA A 738 26.76 29.86 -13.38
CA ALA A 738 27.40 29.62 -12.09
C ALA A 738 28.84 30.19 -12.07
N GLY A 739 29.45 30.30 -10.89
CA GLY A 739 30.87 30.67 -10.75
C GLY A 739 31.23 32.16 -10.91
N VAL A 740 30.31 33.02 -11.40
CA VAL A 740 30.60 34.46 -11.69
C VAL A 740 30.82 35.37 -10.46
N GLY A 741 31.02 34.81 -9.26
CA GLY A 741 31.35 35.58 -8.06
C GLY A 741 30.17 36.19 -7.29
N LYS A 742 28.95 35.68 -7.47
CA LYS A 742 27.75 36.12 -6.71
C LYS A 742 27.96 36.13 -5.18
N SER A 743 28.33 34.99 -4.58
CA SER A 743 28.62 34.92 -3.14
C SER A 743 29.87 35.72 -2.73
N LEU A 744 30.81 35.96 -3.66
CA LEU A 744 31.97 36.85 -3.43
C LEU A 744 31.56 38.32 -3.34
N TYR A 745 30.54 38.75 -4.11
CA TYR A 745 29.93 40.07 -3.98
C TYR A 745 29.32 40.26 -2.59
N VAL A 746 28.59 39.27 -2.06
CA VAL A 746 28.03 39.31 -0.70
C VAL A 746 29.13 39.38 0.37
N LYS A 747 30.19 38.58 0.26
CA LYS A 747 31.36 38.68 1.14
C LYS A 747 32.02 40.07 1.07
N ARG A 748 32.13 40.68 -0.11
CA ARG A 748 32.65 42.05 -0.27
C ARG A 748 31.73 43.11 0.35
N LEU A 749 30.41 42.93 0.34
CA LEU A 749 29.48 43.79 1.07
C LEU A 749 29.67 43.67 2.59
N HIS A 750 29.84 42.44 3.10
CA HIS A 750 30.10 42.20 4.53
C HIS A 750 31.39 42.85 5.01
N GLU A 751 32.49 42.74 4.26
CA GLU A 751 33.75 43.42 4.57
C GLU A 751 33.65 44.95 4.49
N LYS A 752 32.86 45.49 3.54
CA LYS A 752 32.52 46.92 3.54
C LYS A 752 31.74 47.32 4.79
N LEU A 753 30.83 46.47 5.28
CA LEU A 753 30.00 46.78 6.45
C LEU A 753 30.82 46.83 7.73
N LYS A 754 31.73 45.86 7.96
CA LYS A 754 32.70 45.88 9.07
C LYS A 754 33.47 47.20 9.10
N LYS A 755 34.06 47.59 7.96
CA LYS A 755 34.83 48.83 7.79
C LYS A 755 34.00 50.10 7.99
N LYS A 756 32.71 50.08 7.63
CA LYS A 756 31.82 51.25 7.77
C LYS A 756 31.26 51.42 9.18
N LEU A 757 31.10 50.31 9.93
CA LEU A 757 30.61 50.33 11.30
C LEU A 757 31.74 50.40 12.35
N ASN A 758 33.01 50.19 11.94
CA ASN A 758 34.16 49.99 12.86
C ASN A 758 33.93 48.85 13.86
N ILE A 759 33.27 47.78 13.43
CA ILE A 759 32.99 46.58 14.23
C ILE A 759 33.62 45.37 13.52
N GLU A 760 34.54 44.66 14.18
CA GLU A 760 35.17 43.46 13.60
C GLU A 760 34.17 42.29 13.49
N LYS A 761 33.33 42.13 14.53
CA LYS A 761 32.34 41.05 14.66
C LYS A 761 30.95 41.43 14.12
N VAL A 762 30.87 42.03 12.93
CA VAL A 762 29.57 42.14 12.23
C VAL A 762 29.12 40.75 11.79
N PRO A 763 27.91 40.29 12.11
CA PRO A 763 27.44 38.96 11.70
C PRO A 763 26.96 38.92 10.25
N LEU A 764 27.20 37.78 9.61
CA LEU A 764 26.70 37.38 8.29
C LEU A 764 26.07 36.00 8.44
N LYS A 765 24.73 35.91 8.36
CA LYS A 765 24.03 34.63 8.37
C LYS A 765 23.84 34.17 6.93
N ILE A 766 24.40 33.02 6.58
CA ILE A 766 24.15 32.35 5.30
C ILE A 766 23.10 31.25 5.54
N VAL A 767 22.03 31.27 4.74
CA VAL A 767 20.99 30.26 4.68
C VAL A 767 21.03 29.66 3.27
N ARG A 768 21.38 28.38 3.17
CA ARG A 768 21.39 27.67 1.87
C ARG A 768 20.08 26.93 1.69
N LEU A 769 19.46 27.11 0.53
CA LEU A 769 18.27 26.38 0.12
C LEU A 769 18.73 25.38 -0.95
N THR A 770 18.90 24.12 -0.54
CA THR A 770 19.43 23.04 -1.38
C THR A 770 18.36 22.08 -1.89
N ASP A 771 17.27 21.95 -1.13
CA ASP A 771 16.25 20.94 -1.33
C ASP A 771 15.34 21.31 -2.51
N THR A 772 14.70 20.31 -3.14
CA THR A 772 13.85 20.53 -4.34
C THR A 772 12.65 21.44 -4.07
N GLN A 773 12.18 21.47 -2.83
CA GLN A 773 11.13 22.34 -2.31
C GLN A 773 11.68 23.19 -1.17
N VAL A 774 11.30 24.46 -1.11
CA VAL A 774 11.61 25.32 0.03
C VAL A 774 10.84 24.89 1.28
N ASP A 775 11.56 24.48 2.31
CA ASP A 775 11.06 24.24 3.67
C ASP A 775 11.21 25.53 4.50
N GLU A 776 10.08 26.22 4.73
CA GLU A 776 10.04 27.46 5.52
C GLU A 776 10.38 27.22 7.00
N GLY A 777 10.10 26.02 7.54
CA GLY A 777 10.38 25.65 8.94
C GLY A 777 11.88 25.51 9.20
N ARG A 778 12.60 24.76 8.35
CA ARG A 778 14.07 24.67 8.40
C ARG A 778 14.75 26.03 8.29
N ILE A 779 14.22 26.91 7.43
CA ILE A 779 14.73 28.27 7.30
C ILE A 779 14.48 29.06 8.59
N LEU A 780 13.28 28.97 9.16
CA LEU A 780 12.92 29.66 10.39
C LEU A 780 13.77 29.20 11.58
N ASP A 781 13.95 27.90 11.80
CA ASP A 781 14.83 27.36 12.85
C ASP A 781 16.29 27.82 12.64
N SER A 782 16.75 27.91 11.40
CA SER A 782 18.09 28.44 11.07
C SER A 782 18.22 29.95 11.38
N LEU A 783 17.15 30.74 11.26
CA LEU A 783 17.14 32.15 11.63
C LEU A 783 17.06 32.34 13.15
N LEU A 784 16.16 31.61 13.82
CA LEU A 784 15.96 31.69 15.27
C LEU A 784 17.16 31.20 16.08
N SER A 785 17.80 30.09 15.65
CA SER A 785 19.06 29.60 16.26
C SER A 785 20.23 30.58 16.12
N PHE A 786 20.15 31.56 15.22
CA PHE A 786 21.16 32.61 15.06
C PHE A 786 20.84 33.89 15.86
N TRP A 787 19.66 33.98 16.49
CA TRP A 787 19.18 35.19 17.20
C TRP A 787 19.75 35.31 18.62
N ASP A 788 21.07 35.23 18.75
CA ASP A 788 21.79 35.37 20.02
C ASP A 788 21.79 36.82 20.54
N ALA A 789 21.75 36.97 21.86
CA ALA A 789 21.78 38.23 22.60
C ALA A 789 22.92 39.17 22.17
N GLN A 790 24.07 38.60 21.79
CA GLN A 790 25.30 39.33 21.48
C GLN A 790 25.18 40.21 20.22
N PHE A 791 24.23 39.95 19.32
CA PHE A 791 24.13 40.60 18.02
C PHE A 791 22.83 41.39 17.78
N ARG A 792 21.85 41.34 18.69
CA ARG A 792 20.47 41.85 18.50
C ARG A 792 20.34 43.30 18.03
N LYS A 793 21.28 44.18 18.41
CA LYS A 793 21.28 45.62 18.05
C LYS A 793 22.27 45.97 16.93
N THR A 794 23.02 45.00 16.44
CA THR A 794 24.06 45.20 15.43
C THR A 794 23.45 45.02 14.03
N PRO A 795 23.63 45.96 13.08
CA PRO A 795 23.16 45.75 11.73
C PRO A 795 23.87 44.58 11.06
N MET A 796 23.11 43.68 10.45
CA MET A 796 23.60 42.41 9.94
C MET A 796 23.15 42.12 8.51
N ILE A 797 23.84 41.17 7.87
CA ILE A 797 23.50 40.68 6.53
C ILE A 797 22.95 39.25 6.63
N PHE A 798 21.79 39.03 6.03
CA PHE A 798 21.28 37.69 5.72
C PHE A 798 21.50 37.40 4.25
N HIS A 799 22.14 36.27 3.96
CA HIS A 799 22.41 35.79 2.60
C HIS A 799 21.61 34.50 2.39
N PHE A 800 20.58 34.58 1.57
CA PHE A 800 19.80 33.42 1.15
C PHE A 800 20.36 32.93 -0.19
N ASP A 801 21.00 31.78 -0.17
CA ASP A 801 21.67 31.14 -1.29
C ASP A 801 20.75 30.06 -1.88
N VAL A 802 20.03 30.42 -2.95
CA VAL A 802 19.06 29.54 -3.63
C VAL A 802 19.78 28.78 -4.73
N THR A 803 19.96 27.47 -4.54
CA THR A 803 20.62 26.62 -5.55
C THR A 803 19.71 26.36 -6.75
N ALA A 804 20.30 25.89 -7.85
CA ALA A 804 19.56 25.47 -9.05
C ALA A 804 18.75 24.17 -8.85
N SER A 805 18.92 23.45 -7.73
CA SER A 805 18.11 22.28 -7.40
C SER A 805 16.74 22.64 -6.82
N VAL A 806 16.54 23.87 -6.33
CA VAL A 806 15.24 24.35 -5.82
C VAL A 806 14.28 24.59 -6.99
N GLN A 807 13.25 23.74 -7.09
CA GLN A 807 12.20 23.79 -8.13
C GLN A 807 10.90 24.42 -7.58
N THR A 808 10.58 24.17 -6.31
CA THR A 808 9.29 24.57 -5.72
C THR A 808 9.43 25.39 -4.42
N GLY A 809 8.37 26.10 -4.03
CA GLY A 809 8.32 26.98 -2.84
C GLY A 809 8.92 28.40 -2.97
N THR A 810 9.97 28.62 -3.76
CA THR A 810 10.79 29.86 -3.75
C THR A 810 10.01 31.18 -3.75
N TRP A 811 9.07 31.38 -4.69
CA TRP A 811 8.35 32.65 -4.82
C TRP A 811 7.40 32.93 -3.66
N VAL A 812 6.77 31.90 -3.08
CA VAL A 812 5.89 32.04 -1.90
C VAL A 812 6.72 32.45 -0.68
N PHE A 813 7.85 31.77 -0.46
CA PHE A 813 8.82 32.11 0.58
C PHE A 813 9.33 33.55 0.46
N LEU A 814 9.74 33.98 -0.73
CA LEU A 814 10.24 35.35 -0.96
C LEU A 814 9.12 36.40 -0.81
N PHE A 815 7.90 36.10 -1.23
CA PHE A 815 6.75 36.98 -1.02
C PHE A 815 6.46 37.18 0.48
N LYS A 816 6.41 36.08 1.24
CA LYS A 816 6.27 36.12 2.71
C LYS A 816 7.40 36.93 3.37
N LEU A 817 8.66 36.56 3.14
CA LEU A 817 9.81 37.17 3.81
C LEU A 817 10.06 38.63 3.41
N LEU A 818 9.89 39.00 2.14
CA LEU A 818 10.32 40.30 1.62
C LEU A 818 9.17 41.31 1.50
N ILE A 819 7.96 40.85 1.20
CA ILE A 819 6.79 41.72 0.94
C ILE A 819 5.83 41.71 2.14
N LEU A 820 5.43 40.54 2.65
CA LEU A 820 4.66 40.44 3.90
C LEU A 820 5.55 40.62 5.15
N GLN A 821 6.87 40.57 4.97
CA GLN A 821 7.90 40.83 5.97
C GLN A 821 7.99 39.78 7.10
N TYR A 822 7.41 38.59 6.92
CA TYR A 822 7.43 37.55 7.96
C TYR A 822 7.66 36.13 7.45
N LEU A 823 8.01 35.24 8.39
CA LEU A 823 7.89 33.79 8.27
C LEU A 823 7.20 33.25 9.53
N MET A 824 6.47 32.15 9.40
CA MET A 824 5.82 31.47 10.52
C MET A 824 5.79 29.97 10.22
N ASP A 825 6.09 29.13 11.21
CA ASP A 825 5.95 27.68 11.09
C ASP A 825 4.63 27.16 11.70
N ILE A 826 4.39 25.87 11.50
CA ILE A 826 3.20 25.16 12.00
C ILE A 826 3.17 25.02 13.54
N SER A 827 4.27 25.28 14.24
CA SER A 827 4.32 25.32 15.71
C SER A 827 4.04 26.72 16.28
N GLY A 828 3.87 27.72 15.41
CA GLY A 828 3.57 29.10 15.80
C GLY A 828 4.81 29.95 16.09
N LYS A 829 6.03 29.43 15.88
CA LYS A 829 7.23 30.30 15.89
C LYS A 829 7.11 31.31 14.75
N MET A 830 7.60 32.53 14.96
CA MET A 830 7.56 33.59 13.95
C MET A 830 8.91 34.29 13.81
N TRP A 831 9.14 34.81 12.60
CA TRP A 831 10.23 35.74 12.29
C TRP A 831 9.66 37.00 11.64
N LEU A 832 10.03 38.18 12.16
CA LEU A 832 9.71 39.49 11.57
C LEU A 832 10.97 40.11 10.96
N ARG A 833 10.89 40.49 9.68
CA ARG A 833 12.01 41.06 8.92
C ARG A 833 12.32 42.50 9.39
N ASN A 834 13.36 42.64 10.21
CA ASN A 834 13.85 43.96 10.64
C ASN A 834 14.46 44.76 9.46
N PRO A 835 13.96 45.98 9.13
CA PRO A 835 14.46 46.79 8.01
C PRO A 835 15.88 47.35 8.23
N CYS A 836 16.42 47.33 9.46
CA CYS A 836 17.81 47.72 9.72
C CYS A 836 18.85 46.66 9.28
N HIS A 837 18.39 45.46 8.92
CA HIS A 837 19.24 44.39 8.37
C HIS A 837 19.17 44.38 6.83
N LEU A 838 20.14 43.73 6.20
CA LEU A 838 20.24 43.62 4.74
C LEU A 838 19.98 42.17 4.30
N TYR A 839 18.91 41.96 3.55
CA TYR A 839 18.50 40.64 3.03
C TYR A 839 18.92 40.52 1.56
N ILE A 840 19.99 39.76 1.32
CA ILE A 840 20.50 39.48 -0.03
C ILE A 840 20.08 38.08 -0.46
N ILE A 841 19.40 37.99 -1.60
CA ILE A 841 18.96 36.74 -2.21
C ILE A 841 19.83 36.46 -3.43
N GLU A 842 20.59 35.37 -3.37
CA GLU A 842 21.39 34.83 -4.48
C GLU A 842 20.55 33.79 -5.22
N ILE A 843 20.26 33.99 -6.52
CA ILE A 843 19.40 33.12 -7.33
C ILE A 843 20.00 32.89 -8.73
N PRO A 844 19.98 31.68 -9.32
CA PRO A 844 20.28 31.48 -10.74
C PRO A 844 19.16 32.03 -11.64
N VAL A 845 19.49 32.66 -12.76
CA VAL A 845 18.49 33.21 -13.71
C VAL A 845 17.59 32.11 -14.32
N GLY A 846 18.02 30.84 -14.34
CA GLY A 846 17.14 29.73 -14.73
C GLY A 846 15.84 29.62 -13.91
N ASN A 847 15.85 30.09 -12.66
CA ASN A 847 14.67 30.10 -11.78
C ASN A 847 13.81 31.38 -11.95
N SER A 848 14.15 32.30 -12.86
CA SER A 848 13.38 33.52 -13.11
C SER A 848 12.17 33.33 -14.04
N VAL A 849 12.01 32.15 -14.63
CA VAL A 849 10.80 31.80 -15.39
C VAL A 849 9.67 31.51 -14.41
N LEU A 850 8.47 32.03 -14.71
CA LEU A 850 7.23 31.75 -13.97
C LEU A 850 7.07 30.24 -13.70
N PRO A 851 6.49 29.84 -12.54
CA PRO A 851 6.48 28.46 -12.11
C PRO A 851 5.71 27.56 -13.08
N LYS A 852 6.44 26.82 -13.93
CA LYS A 852 5.95 25.55 -14.46
C LYS A 852 5.95 24.55 -13.31
N ARG A 853 4.78 24.21 -12.77
CA ARG A 853 4.62 23.17 -11.73
C ARG A 853 3.61 22.11 -12.11
N SER A 854 3.65 21.04 -11.34
CA SER A 854 3.32 19.67 -11.73
C SER A 854 1.83 19.42 -11.91
N SER A 855 1.49 18.85 -13.07
CA SER A 855 0.19 18.25 -13.39
C SER A 855 0.03 16.85 -12.78
N LYS A 856 0.16 16.72 -11.45
CA LYS A 856 0.00 15.42 -10.76
C LYS A 856 -0.82 15.53 -9.47
N LEU A 857 -2.05 15.05 -9.61
CA LEU A 857 -3.00 14.54 -8.60
C LEU A 857 -3.37 15.51 -7.47
#